data_AF-A0A0N0BKD9-F1
#
_entry.id   AF-A0A0N0BKD9-F1
#
_cell.length_a   1.000
_cell.length_b   1.000
_cell.length_c   1.000
_cell.angle_alpha   90.00
_cell.angle_beta   90.00
_cell.angle_gamma   90.00
#
_symmetry.space_group_name_H-M   'P 1'
#
loop_
_entity.id
_entity.type
_entity.pdbx_description
1 polymer ?
#
loop_
_entity_poly.entity_id
_entity_poly.type
_entity_poly.pdbx_seq_one_letter_code
_entity_poly.pdbx_strand_id
1 'polypeptide(L)'
;MNKFYYIADKNYSRKKVDLSNLKVESVQWTFENITVDEDSSPSELRHLADFLSKKQFDLVINLPMRNGGVRRVSNFMTHGYRTRRLAIDYSVPLITDVKCAKLLVEAMRMLGRRAPRMKTHTDCMSSRTMIKLPGLIDIHVHTRDPGSIYKEDFASCTAAALAGGITMTFAMPNTNPAVVDHQSFALAKERAVLNARCDYAIYVGASSDNYNITPELAPLAAGLKMYLNETFTTLRLTDLTVWIRHFQSWPKKYPLCVHAESQTTAAVLLLAGLHNRPIHVCHVAKKEEIQIIRAAKEKGMAVTCEVCPHHLFLCVDDLERIGPGRGQVRPILGTKEDQQALWDNLDVIDCFATDHAPHTAQEKSSEKPPPGFPGLETMLPLLLTAVHEGKLTIEDIIDKLYRNPKRIFNVPDQPNTYIEVDLDDEWVIPDAMPFSKSKWTPFAGMKVHGSVHRVVLRGEVAYVEGQVLVNPGFGQDIREVQAKIKPQTIPNGLMVDVGCQSRPDMLPSSEEEQNSMEICFDGNNIRHSEDSIWKKDICAQLQNCILNKTNVHFALDIDSREHTKLLTTTQQRTISPLPISNATKYKSDSNPNLQLTPVPSVCSIHTSHNIIGHNILTVDIFNKELLKDVFNLAESLRNAVRKERPLDHILRGKVMASIFYEASTRTSCSFASAMERLGGRVIYMDGSTSSVKKGESLEDSVTVMAGYADVVVLRHPEPGAVSRAAQQCRKPLVNAGDGVGEHPTQALLDIFTIRDEIGTVNGLTITMVGDLKHGRTVHSLSRLLTLYNVELRYVCPPGLNMPDHVVCGHFVITPQLMSRAKRKMVVMHPLPRVNEISTEFDMDPRAAYFRQAENGVYVRMALLAMVLGRA
;
A
#
# COMPACT_ATOMS: atom_id res chain seq x y z
N MET A 1 -17.45 21.45 -31.59
CA MET A 1 -18.64 20.76 -31.03
C MET A 1 -18.13 19.51 -30.34
N ASN A 2 -18.06 19.49 -29.01
CA ASN A 2 -17.52 18.34 -28.28
C ASN A 2 -18.70 17.41 -27.94
N LYS A 3 -18.73 16.23 -28.57
CA LYS A 3 -19.71 15.18 -28.23
C LYS A 3 -19.24 14.46 -26.97
N PHE A 4 -20.13 14.27 -26.01
CA PHE A 4 -19.85 13.52 -24.79
C PHE A 4 -20.75 12.28 -24.74
N TYR A 5 -20.18 11.15 -24.36
CA TYR A 5 -20.85 9.86 -24.34
C TYR A 5 -20.97 9.32 -22.91
N TYR A 6 -22.14 8.81 -22.54
CA TYR A 6 -22.43 8.25 -21.21
C TYR A 6 -22.91 6.80 -21.31
N ILE A 7 -22.43 5.94 -20.40
CA ILE A 7 -22.81 4.52 -20.30
C ILE A 7 -23.84 4.38 -19.18
N ALA A 8 -25.07 3.99 -19.52
CA ALA A 8 -26.16 3.81 -18.56
C ALA A 8 -26.48 2.31 -18.37
N ASP A 9 -26.65 1.89 -17.10
CA ASP A 9 -27.22 0.60 -16.74
C ASP A 9 -28.76 0.73 -16.67
N LYS A 10 -29.50 -0.29 -17.12
CA LYS A 10 -30.89 -0.18 -17.61
C LYS A 10 -31.98 0.08 -16.55
N ASN A 11 -31.65 0.48 -15.31
CA ASN A 11 -32.63 0.60 -14.22
C ASN A 11 -32.68 1.97 -13.49
N TYR A 12 -32.31 3.08 -14.13
CA TYR A 12 -32.48 4.41 -13.52
C TYR A 12 -33.27 5.37 -14.42
N SER A 13 -34.54 5.60 -14.06
CA SER A 13 -35.37 6.65 -14.63
C SER A 13 -35.37 7.89 -13.72
N ARG A 14 -34.98 9.02 -14.33
CA ARG A 14 -35.28 10.44 -14.01
C ARG A 14 -34.72 11.10 -12.73
N LYS A 15 -33.68 11.92 -12.94
CA LYS A 15 -33.64 13.34 -12.51
C LYS A 15 -33.04 14.18 -13.66
N LYS A 16 -33.75 15.22 -14.09
CA LYS A 16 -33.30 16.16 -15.14
C LYS A 16 -32.15 17.02 -14.62
N VAL A 17 -30.99 16.91 -15.26
CA VAL A 17 -29.92 17.94 -15.22
C VAL A 17 -30.17 18.86 -16.41
N ASP A 18 -30.13 20.18 -16.20
CA ASP A 18 -30.18 21.13 -17.32
C ASP A 18 -28.89 21.02 -18.14
N LEU A 19 -28.99 20.30 -19.25
CA LEU A 19 -27.93 20.00 -20.22
C LEU A 19 -28.12 20.82 -21.50
N SER A 20 -28.79 21.98 -21.44
CA SER A 20 -29.24 22.75 -22.62
C SER A 20 -28.17 23.05 -23.69
N ASN A 21 -26.87 22.98 -23.37
CA ASN A 21 -25.76 23.15 -24.32
C ASN A 21 -24.88 21.89 -24.56
N LEU A 22 -25.24 20.72 -24.03
CA LEU A 22 -24.45 19.49 -24.12
C LEU A 22 -25.23 18.38 -24.82
N LYS A 23 -24.76 17.98 -26.01
CA LYS A 23 -25.24 16.77 -26.70
C LYS A 23 -24.65 15.55 -25.99
N VAL A 24 -25.50 14.85 -25.24
CA VAL A 24 -25.16 13.57 -24.59
C VAL A 24 -25.74 12.44 -25.45
N GLU A 25 -24.88 11.54 -25.91
CA GLU A 25 -25.26 10.33 -26.66
C GLU A 25 -25.03 9.09 -25.76
N SER A 26 -26.01 8.20 -25.66
CA SER A 26 -25.89 6.95 -24.90
C SER A 26 -25.28 5.83 -25.75
N VAL A 27 -24.35 5.05 -25.19
CA VAL A 27 -23.72 3.90 -25.86
C VAL A 27 -23.98 2.63 -25.06
N GLN A 28 -24.27 1.51 -25.74
CA GLN A 28 -24.56 0.23 -25.10
C GLN A 28 -23.27 -0.48 -24.64
N TRP A 29 -23.30 -0.98 -23.40
CA TRP A 29 -22.17 -1.67 -22.75
C TRP A 29 -22.32 -3.20 -22.84
N THR A 30 -22.24 -3.75 -24.05
CA THR A 30 -22.32 -5.21 -24.28
C THR A 30 -20.96 -5.81 -24.67
N PHE A 31 -20.70 -7.02 -24.19
CA PHE A 31 -19.49 -7.81 -24.49
C PHE A 31 -19.82 -9.28 -24.88
N GLU A 32 -21.04 -9.56 -25.28
CA GLU A 32 -21.47 -10.92 -25.65
C GLU A 32 -21.27 -11.19 -27.14
N ASN A 33 -20.93 -12.44 -27.43
CA ASN A 33 -20.63 -12.96 -28.76
C ASN A 33 -21.88 -12.91 -29.66
N ILE A 34 -21.59 -12.66 -30.93
CA ILE A 34 -22.45 -12.94 -32.08
C ILE A 34 -22.89 -14.41 -32.01
N THR A 35 -24.12 -14.68 -31.61
CA THR A 35 -24.86 -15.85 -32.11
C THR A 35 -25.60 -15.38 -33.34
N VAL A 36 -25.24 -15.96 -34.49
CA VAL A 36 -25.96 -15.80 -35.75
C VAL A 36 -27.29 -16.54 -35.57
N ASP A 37 -28.32 -15.84 -35.13
CA ASP A 37 -29.70 -16.27 -35.35
C ASP A 37 -30.42 -15.11 -36.06
N GLU A 38 -30.87 -15.40 -37.28
CA GLU A 38 -31.70 -14.54 -38.10
C GLU A 38 -33.05 -14.26 -37.39
N ASP A 39 -33.65 -13.12 -37.69
CA ASP A 39 -35.00 -12.68 -37.30
C ASP A 39 -35.20 -11.87 -36.01
N SER A 40 -34.51 -10.73 -35.90
CA SER A 40 -35.09 -9.58 -35.19
C SER A 40 -34.72 -8.21 -35.80
N SER A 41 -35.71 -7.32 -35.80
CA SER A 41 -35.82 -6.06 -36.56
C SER A 41 -34.75 -4.98 -36.27
N PRO A 42 -34.51 -4.04 -37.22
CA PRO A 42 -33.34 -3.14 -37.23
C PRO A 42 -33.50 -1.88 -36.35
N SER A 43 -33.57 -2.04 -35.02
CA SER A 43 -33.59 -0.89 -34.10
C SER A 43 -32.64 -0.97 -32.90
N GLU A 44 -31.61 -1.83 -32.93
CA GLU A 44 -30.76 -2.05 -31.75
C GLU A 44 -29.39 -1.37 -31.84
N LEU A 45 -28.91 -0.86 -30.70
CA LEU A 45 -27.93 0.21 -30.54
C LEU A 45 -26.47 -0.24 -30.87
N ARG A 46 -25.61 0.72 -31.26
CA ARG A 46 -24.20 0.49 -31.66
C ARG A 46 -23.29 0.12 -30.46
N HIS A 47 -22.36 -0.82 -30.66
CA HIS A 47 -21.48 -1.40 -29.62
C HIS A 47 -20.27 -0.52 -29.22
N LEU A 48 -19.87 -0.54 -27.94
CA LEU A 48 -18.75 0.25 -27.37
C LEU A 48 -17.40 0.07 -28.09
N ALA A 49 -17.08 -1.15 -28.55
CA ALA A 49 -15.82 -1.45 -29.23
C ALA A 49 -15.67 -0.69 -30.56
N ASP A 50 -16.77 -0.46 -31.28
CA ASP A 50 -16.77 0.29 -32.55
C ASP A 50 -16.44 1.77 -32.37
N PHE A 51 -16.85 2.36 -31.25
CA PHE A 51 -16.55 3.77 -30.95
C PHE A 51 -15.07 3.97 -30.61
N LEU A 52 -14.48 3.03 -29.87
CA LEU A 52 -13.06 3.04 -29.53
C LEU A 52 -12.18 2.78 -30.76
N SER A 53 -12.53 1.80 -31.61
CA SER A 53 -11.75 1.47 -32.81
C SER A 53 -11.75 2.59 -33.85
N LYS A 54 -12.87 3.32 -33.98
CA LYS A 54 -13.00 4.49 -34.86
C LYS A 54 -12.46 5.78 -34.22
N LYS A 55 -11.83 5.72 -33.03
CA LYS A 55 -11.32 6.86 -32.25
C LYS A 55 -12.35 7.97 -32.03
N GLN A 56 -13.59 7.60 -31.75
CA GLN A 56 -14.68 8.55 -31.48
C GLN A 56 -14.72 9.00 -30.01
N PHE A 57 -13.89 8.41 -29.15
CA PHE A 57 -13.64 8.89 -27.79
C PHE A 57 -12.25 9.50 -27.69
N ASP A 58 -12.18 10.74 -27.24
CA ASP A 58 -10.92 11.44 -26.96
C ASP A 58 -10.36 11.13 -25.56
N LEU A 59 -11.22 10.73 -24.63
CA LEU A 59 -10.88 10.40 -23.23
C LEU A 59 -11.91 9.41 -22.68
N VAL A 60 -11.44 8.32 -22.10
CA VAL A 60 -12.26 7.37 -21.35
C VAL A 60 -12.07 7.63 -19.86
N ILE A 61 -13.16 7.81 -19.13
CA ILE A 61 -13.13 7.87 -17.67
C ILE A 61 -13.88 6.64 -17.16
N ASN A 62 -13.13 5.61 -16.77
CA ASN A 62 -13.67 4.33 -16.35
C ASN A 62 -13.39 4.13 -14.86
N LEU A 63 -14.34 4.60 -14.05
CA LEU A 63 -14.23 4.60 -12.61
C LEU A 63 -14.66 3.23 -12.07
N PRO A 64 -13.87 2.60 -11.19
CA PRO A 64 -14.20 1.29 -10.65
C PRO A 64 -15.51 1.35 -9.85
N MET A 65 -16.35 0.34 -10.04
CA MET A 65 -17.51 0.11 -9.17
C MET A 65 -17.01 -0.21 -7.76
N ARG A 66 -17.59 0.42 -6.73
CA ARG A 66 -17.09 0.46 -5.34
C ARG A 66 -17.01 -0.88 -4.58
N ASN A 67 -17.10 -2.05 -5.25
CA ASN A 67 -16.96 -3.38 -4.64
C ASN A 67 -15.57 -4.03 -4.80
N GLY A 68 -14.52 -3.29 -5.17
CA GLY A 68 -13.14 -3.78 -5.13
C GLY A 68 -12.33 -3.00 -4.11
N GLY A 69 -12.17 -3.52 -2.89
CA GLY A 69 -11.12 -3.06 -1.98
C GLY A 69 -9.74 -3.23 -2.62
N VAL A 70 -8.72 -2.59 -2.04
CA VAL A 70 -7.30 -2.83 -2.37
C VAL A 70 -6.93 -4.23 -1.87
N ARG A 71 -7.40 -5.22 -2.63
CA ARG A 71 -7.10 -6.64 -2.75
C ARG A 71 -8.29 -7.25 -3.48
N ARG A 72 -8.32 -7.07 -4.80
CA ARG A 72 -8.91 -8.08 -5.68
C ARG A 72 -7.82 -8.59 -6.58
N VAL A 73 -7.31 -9.75 -6.17
CA VAL A 73 -6.93 -10.88 -7.01
C VAL A 73 -7.62 -10.76 -8.37
N SER A 74 -6.83 -10.85 -9.44
CA SER A 74 -7.22 -10.80 -10.84
C SER A 74 -8.09 -11.97 -11.30
N ASN A 75 -9.10 -12.35 -10.52
CA ASN A 75 -10.12 -13.28 -10.98
C ASN A 75 -11.39 -12.50 -11.36
N PHE A 76 -11.74 -12.70 -12.63
CA PHE A 76 -12.90 -12.26 -13.39
C PHE A 76 -12.75 -10.96 -14.20
N MET A 77 -12.71 -11.15 -15.53
CA MET A 77 -12.96 -10.17 -16.59
C MET A 77 -14.25 -9.37 -16.35
N THR A 78 -14.20 -8.37 -15.46
CA THR A 78 -15.31 -7.42 -15.31
C THR A 78 -15.45 -6.58 -16.57
N HIS A 79 -16.67 -6.15 -16.89
CA HIS A 79 -16.93 -5.22 -17.99
C HIS A 79 -16.11 -3.92 -17.86
N GLY A 80 -15.90 -3.43 -16.62
CA GLY A 80 -15.02 -2.30 -16.34
C GLY A 80 -13.54 -2.59 -16.62
N TYR A 81 -13.05 -3.79 -16.37
CA TYR A 81 -11.70 -4.19 -16.79
C TYR A 81 -11.56 -4.25 -18.32
N ARG A 82 -12.51 -4.89 -19.01
CA ARG A 82 -12.50 -5.00 -20.48
C ARG A 82 -12.55 -3.63 -21.17
N THR A 83 -13.35 -2.68 -20.67
CA THR A 83 -13.38 -1.30 -21.20
C THR A 83 -12.06 -0.56 -20.96
N ARG A 84 -11.41 -0.71 -19.79
CA ARG A 84 -10.08 -0.12 -19.54
C ARG A 84 -9.05 -0.68 -20.51
N ARG A 85 -9.07 -2.00 -20.73
CA ARG A 85 -8.14 -2.68 -21.62
C ARG A 85 -8.34 -2.25 -23.07
N LEU A 86 -9.58 -2.21 -23.57
CA LEU A 86 -9.89 -1.72 -24.92
C LEU A 86 -9.47 -0.26 -25.13
N ALA A 87 -9.64 0.62 -24.14
CA ALA A 87 -9.17 2.00 -24.22
C ALA A 87 -7.64 2.06 -24.39
N ILE A 88 -6.90 1.23 -23.65
CA ILE A 88 -5.44 1.09 -23.78
C ILE A 88 -5.07 0.54 -25.16
N ASP A 89 -5.70 -0.54 -25.61
CA ASP A 89 -5.38 -1.20 -26.89
C ASP A 89 -5.62 -0.26 -28.09
N TYR A 90 -6.65 0.58 -28.04
CA TYR A 90 -6.92 1.60 -29.07
C TYR A 90 -6.23 2.95 -28.83
N SER A 91 -5.33 3.04 -27.85
CA SER A 91 -4.56 4.24 -27.51
C SER A 91 -5.42 5.46 -27.19
N VAL A 92 -6.55 5.25 -26.51
CA VAL A 92 -7.42 6.32 -26.00
C VAL A 92 -7.05 6.61 -24.54
N PRO A 93 -6.74 7.88 -24.18
CA PRO A 93 -6.43 8.27 -22.81
C PRO A 93 -7.48 7.78 -21.80
N LEU A 94 -7.02 7.34 -20.64
CA LEU A 94 -7.87 6.69 -19.63
C LEU A 94 -7.63 7.29 -18.23
N ILE A 95 -8.72 7.57 -17.51
CA ILE A 95 -8.68 7.92 -16.08
C ILE A 95 -9.51 6.90 -15.31
N THR A 96 -8.89 6.28 -14.31
CA THR A 96 -9.52 5.26 -13.47
C THR A 96 -9.79 5.73 -12.04
N ASP A 97 -9.12 6.78 -11.58
CA ASP A 97 -9.28 7.30 -10.22
C ASP A 97 -10.19 8.54 -10.18
N VAL A 98 -11.15 8.52 -9.26
CA VAL A 98 -12.16 9.57 -9.09
C VAL A 98 -11.55 10.90 -8.63
N LYS A 99 -10.48 10.86 -7.82
CA LYS A 99 -9.76 12.05 -7.36
C LYS A 99 -8.95 12.64 -8.50
N CYS A 100 -8.26 11.82 -9.29
CA CYS A 100 -7.55 12.27 -10.49
C CYS A 100 -8.50 12.89 -11.52
N ALA A 101 -9.68 12.30 -11.75
CA ALA A 101 -10.69 12.88 -12.63
C ALA A 101 -11.17 14.26 -12.14
N LYS A 102 -11.43 14.40 -10.83
CA LYS A 102 -11.82 15.69 -10.22
C LYS A 102 -10.71 16.74 -10.31
N LEU A 103 -9.47 16.33 -10.06
CA LEU A 103 -8.30 17.21 -10.18
C LEU A 103 -8.09 17.67 -11.62
N LEU A 104 -8.27 16.78 -12.60
CA LEU A 104 -8.20 17.14 -14.02
C LEU A 104 -9.29 18.16 -14.38
N VAL A 105 -10.54 17.96 -13.95
CA VAL A 105 -11.65 18.90 -14.21
C VAL A 105 -11.37 20.26 -13.58
N GLU A 106 -10.89 20.29 -12.34
CA GLU A 106 -10.54 21.54 -11.66
C GLU A 106 -9.34 22.24 -12.32
N ALA A 107 -8.31 21.49 -12.71
CA ALA A 107 -7.16 22.00 -13.45
C ALA A 107 -7.56 22.58 -14.82
N MET A 108 -8.42 21.88 -15.57
CA MET A 108 -8.94 22.37 -16.85
C MET A 108 -9.78 23.64 -16.69
N ARG A 109 -10.51 23.77 -15.57
CA ARG A 109 -11.26 24.98 -15.21
C ARG A 109 -10.32 26.14 -14.89
N MET A 110 -9.28 25.89 -14.08
CA MET A 110 -8.29 26.90 -13.70
C MET A 110 -7.47 27.39 -14.90
N LEU A 111 -7.16 26.49 -15.84
CA LEU A 111 -6.36 26.80 -17.02
C LEU A 111 -7.17 27.47 -18.15
N GLY A 112 -8.49 27.63 -17.98
CA GLY A 112 -9.31 28.45 -18.88
C GLY A 112 -9.20 28.05 -20.36
N ARG A 113 -9.20 26.73 -20.65
CA ARG A 113 -8.99 26.13 -21.99
C ARG A 113 -7.58 26.24 -22.58
N ARG A 114 -6.57 26.66 -21.80
CA ARG A 114 -5.15 26.59 -22.21
C ARG A 114 -4.57 25.25 -21.81
N ALA A 115 -4.07 24.48 -22.78
CA ALA A 115 -3.37 23.24 -22.48
C ALA A 115 -2.03 23.57 -21.81
N PRO A 116 -1.70 22.97 -20.64
CA PRO A 116 -0.37 23.09 -20.09
C PRO A 116 0.60 22.31 -20.99
N ARG A 117 1.84 22.78 -21.13
CA ARG A 117 2.88 22.00 -21.83
C ARG A 117 3.14 20.73 -21.02
N MET A 118 2.65 19.59 -21.52
CA MET A 118 2.97 18.30 -20.92
C MET A 118 4.43 17.95 -21.16
N LYS A 119 5.14 17.61 -20.08
CA LYS A 119 6.42 16.92 -20.18
C LYS A 119 6.10 15.47 -20.55
N THR A 120 6.24 15.13 -21.83
CA THR A 120 5.92 13.80 -22.40
C THR A 120 6.82 12.66 -21.91
N HIS A 121 7.77 12.93 -21.00
CA HIS A 121 8.71 11.95 -20.47
C HIS A 121 8.39 11.46 -19.06
N THR A 122 7.34 11.98 -18.39
CA THR A 122 6.96 11.52 -17.04
C THR A 122 5.82 10.52 -17.13
N ASP A 123 6.09 9.26 -16.78
CA ASP A 123 5.17 8.13 -16.83
C ASP A 123 4.42 7.89 -15.50
N CYS A 124 5.01 8.20 -14.34
CA CYS A 124 4.35 8.16 -13.03
C CYS A 124 4.87 9.21 -12.02
N MET A 125 4.10 9.49 -10.95
CA MET A 125 4.53 10.25 -9.77
C MET A 125 3.93 9.61 -8.51
N SER A 126 4.77 9.19 -7.56
CA SER A 126 4.40 8.60 -6.26
C SER A 126 4.86 9.51 -5.12
N SER A 127 4.21 9.41 -3.95
CA SER A 127 4.70 10.05 -2.71
C SER A 127 5.78 9.24 -1.99
N ARG A 128 6.12 8.05 -2.52
CA ARG A 128 7.16 7.15 -2.00
C ARG A 128 8.38 7.18 -2.91
N THR A 129 9.54 6.96 -2.33
CA THR A 129 10.83 6.86 -3.02
C THR A 129 10.92 5.51 -3.73
N MET A 130 10.35 5.47 -4.94
CA MET A 130 10.46 4.33 -5.83
C MET A 130 11.73 4.45 -6.66
N ILE A 131 12.57 3.41 -6.66
CA ILE A 131 13.68 3.31 -7.61
C ILE A 131 13.47 2.15 -8.56
N LYS A 132 14.05 2.26 -9.75
CA LYS A 132 14.05 1.23 -10.77
C LYS A 132 15.42 0.60 -10.84
N LEU A 133 15.50 -0.71 -10.62
CA LEU A 133 16.73 -1.50 -10.74
C LEU A 133 16.64 -2.42 -11.97
N PRO A 134 17.77 -2.89 -12.53
CA PRO A 134 17.74 -3.95 -13.52
C PRO A 134 17.16 -5.24 -12.94
N GLY A 135 16.80 -6.19 -13.81
CA GLY A 135 16.40 -7.53 -13.39
C GLY A 135 17.57 -8.26 -12.72
N LEU A 136 17.50 -8.43 -11.38
CA LEU A 136 18.58 -9.00 -10.59
C LEU A 136 18.72 -10.52 -10.83
N ILE A 137 19.93 -11.04 -10.60
CA ILE A 137 20.34 -12.40 -10.91
C ILE A 137 20.83 -13.08 -9.64
N ASP A 138 20.27 -14.25 -9.33
CA ASP A 138 20.79 -15.12 -8.28
C ASP A 138 21.45 -16.35 -8.89
N ILE A 139 22.76 -16.45 -8.70
CA ILE A 139 23.61 -17.49 -9.32
C ILE A 139 23.70 -18.77 -8.48
N HIS A 140 23.03 -18.85 -7.33
CA HIS A 140 23.11 -20.01 -6.42
C HIS A 140 21.76 -20.33 -5.77
N VAL A 141 20.98 -21.20 -6.42
CA VAL A 141 19.64 -21.58 -5.95
C VAL A 141 19.44 -23.10 -6.02
N HIS A 142 18.90 -23.70 -4.97
CA HIS A 142 18.50 -25.11 -4.95
C HIS A 142 17.00 -25.27 -5.17
N THR A 143 16.60 -25.61 -6.39
CA THR A 143 15.17 -25.74 -6.78
C THR A 143 14.51 -27.03 -6.28
N ARG A 144 15.31 -28.04 -5.92
CA ARG A 144 14.88 -29.37 -5.43
C ARG A 144 14.07 -30.21 -6.44
N ASP A 145 13.94 -29.77 -7.68
CA ASP A 145 13.24 -30.44 -8.79
C ASP A 145 14.27 -30.82 -9.87
N PRO A 146 14.45 -32.11 -10.21
CA PRO A 146 13.63 -33.27 -9.85
C PRO A 146 13.84 -33.84 -8.44
N GLY A 147 12.81 -34.54 -7.96
CA GLY A 147 12.89 -35.48 -6.83
C GLY A 147 12.28 -35.00 -5.52
N SER A 148 12.72 -33.86 -5.01
CA SER A 148 12.32 -33.38 -3.67
C SER A 148 11.33 -32.20 -3.73
N ILE A 149 10.34 -32.31 -4.62
CA ILE A 149 9.40 -31.22 -4.98
C ILE A 149 8.52 -30.71 -3.83
N TYR A 150 8.42 -31.48 -2.75
CA TYR A 150 7.73 -31.09 -1.52
C TYR A 150 8.51 -30.03 -0.72
N LYS A 151 9.84 -29.98 -0.86
CA LYS A 151 10.69 -28.95 -0.26
C LYS A 151 10.63 -27.65 -1.04
N GLU A 152 10.68 -27.77 -2.37
CA GLU A 152 10.56 -26.69 -3.35
C GLU A 152 10.45 -27.30 -4.76
N ASP A 153 9.81 -26.62 -5.72
CA ASP A 153 9.95 -26.95 -7.14
C ASP A 153 10.30 -25.70 -7.96
N PHE A 154 10.54 -25.85 -9.27
CA PHE A 154 10.84 -24.68 -10.12
C PHE A 154 9.75 -23.62 -10.07
N ALA A 155 8.47 -23.98 -9.95
CA ALA A 155 7.36 -23.01 -9.97
C ALA A 155 7.28 -22.18 -8.69
N SER A 156 7.45 -22.79 -7.52
CA SER A 156 7.48 -22.08 -6.24
C SER A 156 8.81 -21.37 -6.00
N CYS A 157 9.93 -21.98 -6.38
CA CYS A 157 11.25 -21.37 -6.30
C CYS A 157 11.35 -20.09 -7.13
N THR A 158 10.92 -20.12 -8.39
CA THR A 158 10.95 -18.92 -9.25
C THR A 158 9.86 -17.90 -8.91
N ALA A 159 8.77 -18.32 -8.27
CA ALA A 159 7.83 -17.38 -7.65
C ALA A 159 8.47 -16.62 -6.48
N ALA A 160 9.20 -17.33 -5.61
CA ALA A 160 9.98 -16.74 -4.53
C ALA A 160 11.08 -15.81 -5.05
N ALA A 161 11.74 -16.19 -6.14
CA ALA A 161 12.72 -15.36 -6.83
C ALA A 161 12.11 -14.03 -7.31
N LEU A 162 10.99 -14.07 -8.05
CA LEU A 162 10.30 -12.87 -8.53
C LEU A 162 9.85 -11.96 -7.38
N ALA A 163 9.32 -12.54 -6.30
CA ALA A 163 8.94 -11.78 -5.11
C ALA A 163 10.13 -11.13 -4.40
N GLY A 164 11.31 -11.75 -4.47
CA GLY A 164 12.58 -11.20 -4.00
C GLY A 164 13.26 -10.23 -4.98
N GLY A 165 12.64 -9.91 -6.12
CA GLY A 165 13.21 -9.01 -7.13
C GLY A 165 14.23 -9.69 -8.08
N ILE A 166 14.32 -11.02 -8.04
CA ILE A 166 15.21 -11.82 -8.89
C ILE A 166 14.46 -12.23 -10.16
N THR A 167 14.99 -11.86 -11.31
CA THR A 167 14.44 -12.17 -12.63
C THR A 167 15.17 -13.30 -13.34
N MET A 168 16.28 -13.78 -12.76
CA MET A 168 17.03 -14.92 -13.28
C MET A 168 17.66 -15.75 -12.17
N THR A 169 17.50 -17.07 -12.20
CA THR A 169 18.07 -17.98 -11.19
C THR A 169 18.92 -19.08 -11.79
N PHE A 170 20.02 -19.45 -11.13
CA PHE A 170 20.82 -20.62 -11.52
C PHE A 170 20.60 -21.79 -10.57
N ALA A 171 20.04 -22.87 -11.11
CA ALA A 171 19.67 -24.06 -10.36
C ALA A 171 20.87 -24.98 -10.14
N MET A 172 21.20 -25.24 -8.88
CA MET A 172 22.27 -26.15 -8.46
C MET A 172 21.93 -27.62 -8.74
N PRO A 173 22.94 -28.47 -9.02
CA PRO A 173 22.73 -29.79 -9.62
C PRO A 173 22.44 -30.92 -8.61
N ASN A 174 22.42 -30.63 -7.31
CA ASN A 174 22.21 -31.61 -6.25
C ASN A 174 20.73 -31.95 -6.02
N THR A 175 20.02 -32.23 -7.11
CA THR A 175 18.65 -32.75 -7.14
C THR A 175 18.63 -34.27 -6.96
N ASN A 176 17.46 -34.90 -7.09
CA ASN A 176 17.34 -36.36 -7.11
C ASN A 176 16.50 -36.83 -8.32
N PRO A 177 17.11 -37.38 -9.39
CA PRO A 177 18.54 -37.63 -9.55
C PRO A 177 19.36 -36.33 -9.61
N ALA A 178 20.64 -36.41 -9.25
CA ALA A 178 21.56 -35.29 -9.39
C ALA A 178 21.85 -35.02 -10.87
N VAL A 179 22.01 -33.76 -11.25
CA VAL A 179 22.28 -33.35 -12.64
C VAL A 179 23.76 -33.52 -12.95
N VAL A 180 24.15 -34.70 -13.45
CA VAL A 180 25.55 -35.09 -13.67
C VAL A 180 25.83 -35.63 -15.08
N ASP A 181 24.80 -35.85 -15.87
CA ASP A 181 24.87 -36.45 -17.20
C ASP A 181 23.77 -35.88 -18.12
N HIS A 182 23.75 -36.30 -19.39
CA HIS A 182 22.78 -35.82 -20.38
C HIS A 182 21.32 -36.13 -19.99
N GLN A 183 21.06 -37.30 -19.40
CA GLN A 183 19.71 -37.72 -19.06
C GLN A 183 19.14 -36.91 -17.89
N SER A 184 19.91 -36.77 -16.81
CA SER A 184 19.55 -35.98 -15.64
C SER A 184 19.48 -34.48 -15.98
N PHE A 185 20.34 -33.98 -16.86
CA PHE A 185 20.27 -32.60 -17.37
C PHE A 185 19.01 -32.36 -18.19
N ALA A 186 18.68 -33.26 -19.12
CA ALA A 186 17.46 -33.18 -19.91
C ALA A 186 16.20 -33.22 -19.03
N LEU A 187 16.18 -34.08 -18.01
CA LEU A 187 15.09 -34.13 -17.04
C LEU A 187 14.94 -32.81 -16.28
N ALA A 188 16.00 -32.30 -15.66
CA ALA A 188 15.94 -31.02 -14.94
C ALA A 188 15.50 -29.87 -15.85
N LYS A 189 15.96 -29.87 -17.10
CA LYS A 189 15.56 -28.90 -18.11
C LYS A 189 14.09 -29.00 -18.47
N GLU A 190 13.56 -30.19 -18.69
CA GLU A 190 12.12 -30.41 -18.92
C GLU A 190 11.28 -29.86 -17.75
N ARG A 191 11.69 -30.18 -16.51
CA ARG A 191 11.03 -29.67 -15.30
C ARG A 191 11.05 -28.15 -15.22
N ALA A 192 12.18 -27.53 -15.57
CA ALA A 192 12.32 -26.08 -15.59
C ALA A 192 11.47 -25.43 -16.70
N VAL A 193 11.46 -25.98 -17.92
CA VAL A 193 10.64 -25.49 -19.04
C VAL A 193 9.16 -25.49 -18.68
N LEU A 194 8.69 -26.52 -17.97
CA LEU A 194 7.27 -26.63 -17.59
C LEU A 194 6.88 -25.67 -16.44
N ASN A 195 7.82 -25.34 -15.55
CA ASN A 195 7.47 -24.79 -14.24
C ASN A 195 8.10 -23.43 -13.92
N ALA A 196 9.23 -23.07 -14.52
CA ALA A 196 9.93 -21.84 -14.20
C ALA A 196 9.11 -20.60 -14.60
N ARG A 197 9.06 -19.61 -13.71
CA ARG A 197 8.34 -18.33 -13.88
C ARG A 197 9.28 -17.18 -14.24
N CYS A 198 10.55 -17.27 -13.83
CA CYS A 198 11.61 -16.37 -14.25
C CYS A 198 12.65 -17.13 -15.07
N ASP A 199 13.50 -16.41 -15.80
CA ASP A 199 14.51 -17.05 -16.67
C ASP A 199 15.55 -17.79 -15.82
N TYR A 200 16.22 -18.78 -16.38
CA TYR A 200 17.08 -19.66 -15.59
C TYR A 200 18.24 -20.25 -16.38
N ALA A 201 19.23 -20.75 -15.64
CA ALA A 201 20.24 -21.69 -16.13
C ALA A 201 20.39 -22.86 -15.15
N ILE A 202 20.92 -23.99 -15.61
CA ILE A 202 21.08 -25.19 -14.80
C ILE A 202 22.56 -25.55 -14.73
N TYR A 203 23.10 -25.77 -13.53
CA TYR A 203 24.46 -26.28 -13.35
C TYR A 203 24.55 -27.76 -13.70
N VAL A 204 25.75 -28.20 -14.05
CA VAL A 204 26.12 -29.63 -14.04
C VAL A 204 26.96 -29.88 -12.79
N GLY A 205 26.71 -30.99 -12.11
CA GLY A 205 27.48 -31.43 -10.95
C GLY A 205 28.67 -32.28 -11.37
N ALA A 206 29.83 -32.03 -10.76
CA ALA A 206 30.95 -32.93 -10.88
C ALA A 206 30.74 -34.17 -9.99
N SER A 207 30.86 -35.37 -10.56
CA SER A 207 30.88 -36.66 -9.86
C SER A 207 32.27 -37.29 -9.93
N SER A 208 32.43 -38.45 -9.28
CA SER A 208 33.68 -39.22 -9.28
C SER A 208 34.13 -39.70 -10.67
N ASP A 209 33.23 -39.76 -11.64
CA ASP A 209 33.39 -40.50 -12.90
C ASP A 209 32.92 -39.75 -14.16
N ASN A 210 32.24 -38.60 -14.03
CA ASN A 210 31.66 -37.90 -15.18
C ASN A 210 32.58 -36.87 -15.86
N TYR A 211 33.85 -36.73 -15.47
CA TYR A 211 34.80 -35.75 -16.04
C TYR A 211 34.99 -35.88 -17.56
N ASN A 212 34.69 -37.03 -18.16
CA ASN A 212 34.73 -37.22 -19.62
C ASN A 212 33.47 -36.72 -20.34
N ILE A 213 32.32 -36.65 -19.65
CA ILE A 213 31.01 -36.32 -20.23
C ILE A 213 30.66 -34.85 -19.98
N THR A 214 31.03 -34.30 -18.81
CA THR A 214 30.73 -32.91 -18.44
C THR A 214 31.16 -31.87 -19.50
N PRO A 215 32.27 -32.01 -20.26
CA PRO A 215 32.64 -31.02 -21.27
C PRO A 215 31.60 -30.87 -22.40
N GLU A 216 30.86 -31.93 -22.72
CA GLU A 216 29.80 -31.92 -23.75
C GLU A 216 28.59 -31.09 -23.31
N LEU A 217 28.31 -31.07 -22.00
CA LEU A 217 27.21 -30.30 -21.40
C LEU A 217 27.57 -28.83 -21.16
N ALA A 218 28.84 -28.47 -21.22
CA ALA A 218 29.32 -27.13 -20.87
C ALA A 218 28.64 -25.98 -21.64
N PRO A 219 28.31 -26.10 -22.94
CA PRO A 219 27.57 -25.06 -23.67
C PRO A 219 26.12 -24.88 -23.22
N LEU A 220 25.53 -25.90 -22.61
CA LEU A 220 24.13 -25.92 -22.15
C LEU A 220 24.00 -25.47 -20.69
N ALA A 221 25.05 -25.59 -19.90
CA ALA A 221 25.03 -25.38 -18.46
C ALA A 221 25.31 -23.93 -18.04
N ALA A 222 24.88 -23.57 -16.83
CA ALA A 222 25.32 -22.35 -16.14
C ALA A 222 26.84 -22.38 -15.93
N GLY A 223 27.34 -23.53 -15.46
CA GLY A 223 28.74 -23.86 -15.19
C GLY A 223 28.84 -25.28 -14.63
N LEU A 224 30.05 -25.70 -14.27
CA LEU A 224 30.28 -26.93 -13.49
C LEU A 224 30.35 -26.59 -12.00
N LYS A 225 29.57 -27.28 -11.17
CA LYS A 225 29.61 -27.16 -9.71
C LYS A 225 30.32 -28.37 -9.10
N MET A 226 31.41 -28.10 -8.37
CA MET A 226 32.12 -29.12 -7.59
C MET A 226 31.81 -28.96 -6.10
N TYR A 227 31.51 -30.06 -5.42
CA TYR A 227 31.29 -30.10 -3.97
C TYR A 227 32.52 -30.72 -3.29
N LEU A 228 33.36 -29.88 -2.67
CA LEU A 228 34.68 -30.29 -2.15
C LEU A 228 34.69 -30.51 -0.63
N ASN A 229 33.63 -30.10 0.07
CA ASN A 229 33.43 -30.28 1.50
C ASN A 229 32.14 -31.07 1.78
N GLU A 230 31.81 -31.28 3.05
CA GLU A 230 30.57 -31.92 3.46
C GLU A 230 29.34 -31.11 3.07
N THR A 231 28.39 -31.80 2.45
CA THR A 231 27.20 -31.16 1.89
C THR A 231 26.04 -32.16 1.87
N PHE A 232 24.82 -31.66 1.71
CA PHE A 232 23.59 -32.47 1.64
C PHE A 232 23.43 -33.13 0.24
N THR A 233 24.50 -33.69 -0.32
CA THR A 233 24.47 -34.32 -1.64
C THR A 233 25.38 -35.53 -1.73
N THR A 234 25.06 -36.41 -2.67
CA THR A 234 25.87 -37.56 -3.08
C THR A 234 27.09 -37.16 -3.94
N LEU A 235 27.24 -35.88 -4.28
CA LEU A 235 28.26 -35.36 -5.20
C LEU A 235 29.58 -34.95 -4.54
N ARG A 236 29.80 -35.26 -3.25
CA ARG A 236 31.04 -34.89 -2.56
C ARG A 236 32.24 -35.57 -3.23
N LEU A 237 33.22 -34.78 -3.66
CA LEU A 237 34.47 -35.26 -4.23
C LEU A 237 35.57 -35.24 -3.17
N THR A 238 36.08 -36.41 -2.79
CA THR A 238 37.16 -36.53 -1.79
C THR A 238 38.55 -36.75 -2.39
N ASP A 239 38.62 -37.14 -3.67
CA ASP A 239 39.85 -37.48 -4.36
C ASP A 239 40.37 -36.30 -5.20
N LEU A 240 41.56 -35.79 -4.83
CA LEU A 240 42.24 -34.72 -5.54
C LEU A 240 42.53 -35.06 -7.01
N THR A 241 42.77 -36.34 -7.33
CA THR A 241 43.02 -36.76 -8.72
C THR A 241 41.78 -36.57 -9.59
N VAL A 242 40.58 -36.76 -9.01
CA VAL A 242 39.31 -36.47 -9.68
C VAL A 242 39.12 -34.97 -9.86
N TRP A 243 39.52 -34.16 -8.87
CA TRP A 243 39.46 -32.70 -9.00
C TRP A 243 40.32 -32.24 -10.19
N ILE A 244 41.56 -32.72 -10.26
CA ILE A 244 42.49 -32.42 -11.36
C ILE A 244 41.90 -32.83 -12.71
N ARG A 245 41.27 -34.01 -12.82
CA ARG A 245 40.62 -34.45 -14.07
C ARG A 245 39.50 -33.49 -14.52
N HIS A 246 38.64 -33.05 -13.60
CA HIS A 246 37.61 -32.03 -13.90
C HIS A 246 38.20 -30.69 -14.31
N PHE A 247 39.29 -30.26 -13.65
CA PHE A 247 40.00 -29.02 -14.00
C PHE A 247 40.59 -29.08 -15.41
N GLN A 248 41.09 -30.25 -15.81
CA GLN A 248 41.67 -30.51 -17.13
C GLN A 248 40.61 -30.64 -18.22
N SER A 249 39.50 -31.34 -17.96
CA SER A 249 38.49 -31.64 -18.97
C SER A 249 37.48 -30.52 -19.19
N TRP A 250 37.07 -29.81 -18.13
CA TRP A 250 36.06 -28.76 -18.24
C TRP A 250 36.58 -27.54 -19.01
N PRO A 251 35.93 -27.10 -20.10
CA PRO A 251 36.46 -26.03 -20.94
C PRO A 251 36.62 -24.71 -20.18
N LYS A 252 37.81 -24.09 -20.26
CA LYS A 252 38.18 -22.87 -19.51
C LYS A 252 37.26 -21.66 -19.75
N LYS A 253 36.56 -21.63 -20.89
CA LYS A 253 35.63 -20.54 -21.26
C LYS A 253 34.30 -20.59 -20.48
N TYR A 254 33.99 -21.70 -19.83
CA TYR A 254 32.77 -21.86 -19.04
C TYR A 254 33.06 -21.82 -17.53
N PRO A 255 32.17 -21.25 -16.71
CA PRO A 255 32.39 -21.11 -15.27
C PRO A 255 32.61 -22.46 -14.56
N LEU A 256 33.51 -22.45 -13.58
CA LEU A 256 33.74 -23.53 -12.63
C LEU A 256 33.52 -22.98 -11.22
N CYS A 257 32.48 -23.47 -10.57
CA CYS A 257 32.05 -23.04 -9.25
C CYS A 257 32.33 -24.12 -8.22
N VAL A 258 32.83 -23.75 -7.05
CA VAL A 258 33.25 -24.71 -6.02
C VAL A 258 32.62 -24.38 -4.67
N HIS A 259 32.01 -25.38 -4.05
CA HIS A 259 31.73 -25.35 -2.63
C HIS A 259 33.02 -25.80 -1.91
N ALA A 260 33.74 -24.84 -1.37
CA ALA A 260 35.02 -25.02 -0.70
C ALA A 260 35.02 -24.22 0.60
N GLU A 261 35.36 -24.88 1.71
CA GLU A 261 35.41 -24.27 3.05
C GLU A 261 36.83 -24.34 3.63
N SER A 262 37.25 -23.28 4.33
CA SER A 262 38.52 -23.20 5.06
C SER A 262 39.73 -23.59 4.18
N GLN A 263 40.54 -24.57 4.61
CA GLN A 263 41.71 -25.07 3.88
C GLN A 263 41.42 -25.59 2.47
N THR A 264 40.18 -26.03 2.20
CA THR A 264 39.79 -26.47 0.86
C THR A 264 39.78 -25.30 -0.12
N THR A 265 39.46 -24.09 0.34
CA THR A 265 39.54 -22.86 -0.46
C THR A 265 40.97 -22.60 -0.91
N ALA A 266 41.96 -22.73 -0.02
CA ALA A 266 43.36 -22.60 -0.40
C ALA A 266 43.82 -23.69 -1.39
N ALA A 267 43.42 -24.94 -1.15
CA ALA A 267 43.77 -26.07 -2.03
C ALA A 267 43.21 -25.91 -3.45
N VAL A 268 41.95 -25.48 -3.58
CA VAL A 268 41.32 -25.30 -4.88
C VAL A 268 41.83 -24.05 -5.62
N LEU A 269 42.21 -22.99 -4.89
CA LEU A 269 42.89 -21.83 -5.47
C LEU A 269 44.27 -22.21 -6.02
N LEU A 270 45.04 -23.03 -5.30
CA LEU A 270 46.31 -23.54 -5.79
C LEU A 270 46.11 -24.31 -7.11
N LEU A 271 45.12 -25.21 -7.18
CA LEU A 271 44.79 -25.91 -8.42
C LEU A 271 44.41 -24.94 -9.54
N ALA A 272 43.58 -23.92 -9.27
CA ALA A 272 43.20 -22.93 -10.26
C ALA A 272 44.41 -22.15 -10.80
N GLY A 273 45.36 -21.81 -9.93
CA GLY A 273 46.64 -21.21 -10.30
C GLY A 273 47.51 -22.14 -11.17
N LEU A 274 47.69 -23.40 -10.76
CA LEU A 274 48.46 -24.40 -11.50
C LEU A 274 47.88 -24.69 -12.89
N HIS A 275 46.56 -24.65 -13.02
CA HIS A 275 45.87 -24.85 -14.30
C HIS A 275 45.66 -23.56 -15.10
N ASN A 276 46.07 -22.40 -14.57
CA ASN A 276 45.83 -21.06 -15.12
C ASN A 276 44.41 -20.93 -15.68
N ARG A 277 43.41 -21.05 -14.80
CA ARG A 277 42.00 -20.97 -15.17
C ARG A 277 41.18 -20.15 -14.18
N PRO A 278 40.11 -19.48 -14.65
CA PRO A 278 39.18 -18.84 -13.75
C PRO A 278 38.45 -19.83 -12.84
N ILE A 279 38.17 -19.39 -11.62
CA ILE A 279 37.38 -20.14 -10.63
C ILE A 279 36.46 -19.20 -9.85
N HIS A 280 35.28 -19.71 -9.47
CA HIS A 280 34.33 -19.02 -8.62
C HIS A 280 34.13 -19.79 -7.29
N VAL A 281 34.45 -19.17 -6.16
CA VAL A 281 34.26 -19.76 -4.82
C VAL A 281 32.86 -19.41 -4.30
N CYS A 282 32.04 -20.43 -4.07
CA CYS A 282 30.68 -20.25 -3.58
C CYS A 282 30.66 -19.84 -2.09
N HIS A 283 29.60 -19.12 -1.70
CA HIS A 283 29.17 -18.82 -0.33
C HIS A 283 30.31 -18.68 0.70
N VAL A 284 31.24 -17.75 0.47
CA VAL A 284 32.33 -17.46 1.40
C VAL A 284 31.74 -16.98 2.73
N ALA A 285 32.20 -17.56 3.84
CA ALA A 285 31.56 -17.40 5.15
C ALA A 285 32.51 -16.99 6.26
N LYS A 286 33.82 -17.23 6.11
CA LYS A 286 34.82 -16.99 7.16
C LYS A 286 35.84 -15.93 6.80
N LYS A 287 36.43 -15.32 7.83
CA LYS A 287 37.55 -14.38 7.71
C LYS A 287 38.73 -14.98 6.96
N GLU A 288 39.13 -16.20 7.29
CA GLU A 288 40.26 -16.89 6.64
C GLU A 288 40.04 -17.08 5.13
N GLU A 289 38.80 -17.33 4.71
CA GLU A 289 38.43 -17.57 3.31
C GLU A 289 38.47 -16.28 2.50
N ILE A 290 37.87 -15.20 3.01
CA ILE A 290 37.88 -13.92 2.29
C ILE A 290 39.29 -13.33 2.21
N GLN A 291 40.12 -13.54 3.24
CA GLN A 291 41.52 -13.09 3.25
C GLN A 291 42.38 -13.85 2.24
N ILE A 292 42.24 -15.18 2.13
CA ILE A 292 43.01 -15.93 1.12
C ILE A 292 42.56 -15.60 -0.31
N ILE A 293 41.26 -15.32 -0.51
CA ILE A 293 40.74 -14.87 -1.80
C ILE A 293 41.27 -13.48 -2.15
N ARG A 294 41.30 -12.54 -1.19
CA ARG A 294 41.93 -11.22 -1.37
C ARG A 294 43.39 -11.38 -1.81
N ALA A 295 44.17 -12.16 -1.08
CA ALA A 295 45.58 -12.40 -1.41
C ALA A 295 45.76 -13.03 -2.80
N ALA A 296 44.85 -13.92 -3.22
CA ALA A 296 44.86 -14.49 -4.56
C ALA A 296 44.54 -13.44 -5.64
N LYS A 297 43.56 -12.56 -5.42
CA LYS A 297 43.23 -11.44 -6.33
C LYS A 297 44.37 -10.44 -6.46
N GLU A 298 45.01 -10.07 -5.36
CA GLU A 298 46.17 -9.17 -5.33
C GLU A 298 47.36 -9.74 -6.12
N LYS A 299 47.49 -11.06 -6.17
CA LYS A 299 48.48 -11.77 -7.01
C LYS A 299 48.05 -11.96 -8.47
N GLY A 300 46.93 -11.36 -8.89
CA GLY A 300 46.43 -11.43 -10.26
C GLY A 300 45.80 -12.77 -10.63
N MET A 301 45.46 -13.63 -9.66
CA MET A 301 44.75 -14.87 -9.95
C MET A 301 43.31 -14.56 -10.39
N ALA A 302 42.83 -15.28 -11.40
CA ALA A 302 41.46 -15.17 -11.90
C ALA A 302 40.45 -15.86 -10.95
N VAL A 303 40.34 -15.37 -9.72
CA VAL A 303 39.37 -15.85 -8.73
C VAL A 303 38.24 -14.84 -8.59
N THR A 304 37.01 -15.36 -8.47
CA THR A 304 35.85 -14.60 -8.00
C THR A 304 35.16 -15.34 -6.86
N CYS A 305 34.34 -14.64 -6.09
CA CYS A 305 33.56 -15.26 -5.02
C CYS A 305 32.18 -14.63 -4.84
N GLU A 306 31.30 -15.38 -4.18
CA GLU A 306 30.00 -14.89 -3.72
C GLU A 306 29.88 -15.03 -2.20
N VAL A 307 29.05 -14.19 -1.60
CA VAL A 307 28.68 -14.26 -0.17
C VAL A 307 27.17 -14.32 -0.03
N CYS A 308 26.68 -15.14 0.90
CA CYS A 308 25.26 -15.27 1.16
C CYS A 308 24.77 -14.27 2.22
N PRO A 309 23.50 -13.80 2.12
CA PRO A 309 22.95 -12.87 3.10
C PRO A 309 23.01 -13.40 4.53
N HIS A 310 22.83 -14.70 4.75
CA HIS A 310 22.88 -15.25 6.10
C HIS A 310 24.29 -15.15 6.73
N HIS A 311 25.38 -15.10 5.97
CA HIS A 311 26.71 -14.86 6.53
C HIS A 311 27.01 -13.38 6.78
N LEU A 312 26.29 -12.46 6.14
CA LEU A 312 26.39 -11.01 6.38
C LEU A 312 25.50 -10.53 7.52
N PHE A 313 24.35 -11.18 7.73
CA PHE A 313 23.30 -10.70 8.65
C PHE A 313 23.05 -11.62 9.84
N LEU A 314 23.56 -12.86 9.83
CA LEU A 314 23.48 -13.79 10.97
C LEU A 314 24.88 -14.26 11.36
N CYS A 315 25.03 -14.63 12.63
CA CYS A 315 26.25 -15.22 13.19
C CYS A 315 25.89 -16.31 14.22
N VAL A 316 26.89 -16.91 14.85
CA VAL A 316 26.67 -17.92 15.91
C VAL A 316 25.77 -17.44 17.06
N ASP A 317 25.75 -16.13 17.35
CA ASP A 317 24.90 -15.56 18.40
C ASP A 317 23.40 -15.70 18.07
N ASP A 318 23.04 -15.82 16.80
CA ASP A 318 21.65 -16.01 16.36
C ASP A 318 21.14 -17.43 16.56
N LEU A 319 22.01 -18.40 16.84
CA LEU A 319 21.63 -19.81 17.00
C LEU A 319 20.75 -20.04 18.23
N GLU A 320 20.84 -19.19 19.25
CA GLU A 320 19.93 -19.24 20.41
C GLU A 320 18.49 -18.96 20.00
N ARG A 321 18.28 -17.97 19.13
CA ARG A 321 16.96 -17.59 18.58
C ARG A 321 16.46 -18.58 17.54
N ILE A 322 17.31 -18.98 16.61
CA ILE A 322 16.92 -19.85 15.48
C ILE A 322 16.73 -21.31 15.95
N GLY A 323 17.51 -21.73 16.94
CA GLY A 323 17.60 -23.10 17.42
C GLY A 323 18.65 -23.93 16.67
N PRO A 324 19.33 -24.88 17.34
CA PRO A 324 20.51 -25.58 16.80
C PRO A 324 20.22 -26.49 15.60
N GLY A 325 18.98 -27.01 15.49
CA GLY A 325 18.57 -27.81 14.33
C GLY A 325 18.24 -26.94 13.12
N ARG A 326 17.38 -25.93 13.31
CA ARG A 326 17.02 -24.99 12.24
C ARG A 326 18.23 -24.18 11.77
N GLY A 327 19.17 -23.87 12.66
CA GLY A 327 20.41 -23.17 12.36
C GLY A 327 21.46 -23.98 11.59
N GLN A 328 21.22 -25.27 11.28
CA GLN A 328 22.14 -26.04 10.43
C GLN A 328 22.23 -25.44 9.03
N VAL A 329 23.43 -25.04 8.61
CA VAL A 329 23.76 -24.55 7.26
C VAL A 329 25.20 -24.92 6.93
N ARG A 330 25.55 -24.98 5.63
CA ARG A 330 26.92 -25.20 5.15
C ARG A 330 27.22 -24.18 4.06
N PRO A 331 28.23 -23.30 4.23
CA PRO A 331 29.11 -23.21 5.40
C PRO A 331 28.35 -22.81 6.67
N ILE A 332 28.82 -23.28 7.83
CA ILE A 332 28.18 -22.96 9.11
C ILE A 332 28.19 -21.44 9.36
N LEU A 333 27.25 -20.95 10.18
CA LEU A 333 27.28 -19.54 10.60
C LEU A 333 28.61 -19.23 11.29
N GLY A 334 29.26 -18.17 10.82
CA GLY A 334 30.52 -17.70 11.36
C GLY A 334 30.36 -16.94 12.67
N THR A 335 31.49 -16.61 13.29
CA THR A 335 31.53 -15.71 14.44
C THR A 335 31.18 -14.27 14.04
N LYS A 336 30.96 -13.38 15.02
CA LYS A 336 30.87 -11.94 14.73
C LYS A 336 32.12 -11.38 14.04
N GLU A 337 33.29 -11.94 14.35
CA GLU A 337 34.54 -11.55 13.69
C GLU A 337 34.53 -11.96 12.21
N ASP A 338 34.04 -13.16 11.90
CA ASP A 338 33.86 -13.60 10.50
C ASP A 338 32.89 -12.70 9.75
N GLN A 339 31.71 -12.45 10.34
CA GLN A 339 30.70 -11.56 9.75
C GLN A 339 31.27 -10.16 9.49
N GLN A 340 31.98 -9.58 10.46
CA GLN A 340 32.61 -8.26 10.30
C GLN A 340 33.69 -8.29 9.22
N ALA A 341 34.51 -9.34 9.15
CA ALA A 341 35.51 -9.47 8.11
C ALA A 341 34.89 -9.49 6.70
N LEU A 342 33.72 -10.12 6.51
CA LEU A 342 33.01 -10.05 5.22
C LEU A 342 32.57 -8.62 4.89
N TRP A 343 32.03 -7.88 5.86
CA TRP A 343 31.66 -6.47 5.68
C TRP A 343 32.87 -5.57 5.38
N ASP A 344 34.00 -5.78 6.06
CA ASP A 344 35.25 -5.03 5.86
C ASP A 344 35.91 -5.32 4.49
N ASN A 345 35.50 -6.40 3.82
CA ASN A 345 36.05 -6.88 2.56
C ASN A 345 35.00 -6.90 1.43
N LEU A 346 34.00 -6.00 1.48
CA LEU A 346 32.96 -5.88 0.44
C LEU A 346 33.52 -5.65 -0.97
N ASP A 347 34.69 -5.02 -1.08
CA ASP A 347 35.43 -4.81 -2.33
C ASP A 347 35.92 -6.14 -2.96
N VAL A 348 36.21 -7.14 -2.12
CA VAL A 348 36.65 -8.47 -2.53
C VAL A 348 35.48 -9.34 -3.01
N ILE A 349 34.27 -9.11 -2.49
CA ILE A 349 33.08 -9.91 -2.81
C ILE A 349 32.56 -9.53 -4.21
N ASP A 350 32.55 -10.47 -5.17
CA ASP A 350 32.08 -10.17 -6.52
C ASP A 350 30.56 -10.25 -6.65
N CYS A 351 29.95 -11.23 -5.99
CA CYS A 351 28.51 -11.49 -6.09
C CYS A 351 27.84 -11.63 -4.72
N PHE A 352 26.56 -11.28 -4.66
CA PHE A 352 25.67 -11.84 -3.64
C PHE A 352 24.88 -12.98 -4.28
N ALA A 353 24.67 -14.06 -3.54
CA ALA A 353 23.84 -15.17 -3.98
C ALA A 353 23.15 -15.78 -2.76
N THR A 354 21.91 -16.23 -2.88
CA THR A 354 21.16 -16.62 -1.68
C THR A 354 21.65 -17.90 -1.04
N ASP A 355 22.24 -18.79 -1.84
CA ASP A 355 22.29 -20.22 -1.53
C ASP A 355 20.92 -20.70 -1.03
N HIS A 356 19.85 -20.31 -1.75
CA HIS A 356 18.49 -20.65 -1.35
C HIS A 356 18.36 -22.16 -1.35
N ALA A 357 18.40 -22.73 -0.15
CA ALA A 357 18.46 -24.15 0.15
C ALA A 357 17.23 -24.56 0.98
N PRO A 358 16.04 -24.58 0.35
CA PRO A 358 14.78 -24.80 1.05
C PRO A 358 14.69 -26.24 1.55
N HIS A 359 14.25 -26.34 2.80
CA HIS A 359 13.88 -27.54 3.52
C HIS A 359 12.64 -27.21 4.33
N THR A 360 11.75 -28.18 4.52
CA THR A 360 10.53 -27.92 5.29
C THR A 360 10.89 -27.63 6.75
N ALA A 361 10.05 -26.84 7.43
CA ALA A 361 10.23 -26.59 8.86
C ALA A 361 10.30 -27.88 9.69
N GLN A 362 9.59 -28.94 9.26
CA GLN A 362 9.62 -30.26 9.90
C GLN A 362 10.98 -30.94 9.78
N GLU A 363 11.59 -30.94 8.58
CA GLU A 363 12.91 -31.55 8.38
C GLU A 363 13.99 -30.84 9.18
N LYS A 364 13.93 -29.51 9.24
CA LYS A 364 14.85 -28.67 10.00
C LYS A 364 14.72 -28.83 11.52
N SER A 365 13.61 -29.40 11.98
CA SER A 365 13.35 -29.74 13.38
C SER A 365 13.48 -31.25 13.66
N SER A 366 13.96 -32.05 12.71
CA SER A 366 14.19 -33.49 12.88
C SER A 366 15.48 -33.79 13.67
N GLU A 367 15.69 -35.06 14.04
CA GLU A 367 16.90 -35.52 14.73
C GLU A 367 18.19 -35.30 13.91
N LYS A 368 18.10 -35.36 12.58
CA LYS A 368 19.22 -35.12 11.65
C LYS A 368 18.85 -33.99 10.67
N PRO A 369 18.82 -32.74 11.14
CA PRO A 369 18.31 -31.64 10.36
C PRO A 369 19.24 -31.33 9.17
N PRO A 370 18.70 -31.24 7.94
CA PRO A 370 19.52 -30.97 6.77
C PRO A 370 20.05 -29.52 6.78
N PRO A 371 21.28 -29.27 6.31
CA PRO A 371 21.83 -27.93 6.22
C PRO A 371 21.17 -27.13 5.10
N GLY A 372 20.96 -25.83 5.34
CA GLY A 372 20.48 -24.89 4.31
C GLY A 372 19.34 -23.99 4.80
N PHE A 373 19.27 -22.78 4.22
CA PHE A 373 18.25 -21.77 4.50
C PHE A 373 17.52 -21.32 3.23
N PRO A 374 16.21 -21.06 3.29
CA PRO A 374 15.53 -20.32 2.24
C PRO A 374 15.92 -18.83 2.30
N GLY A 375 16.36 -18.24 1.17
CA GLY A 375 16.82 -16.83 1.13
C GLY A 375 16.28 -15.91 0.01
N LEU A 376 15.67 -16.44 -1.06
CA LEU A 376 15.22 -15.64 -2.23
C LEU A 376 14.35 -14.43 -1.87
N GLU A 377 13.35 -14.62 -1.02
CA GLU A 377 12.38 -13.56 -0.67
C GLU A 377 12.93 -12.55 0.34
N THR A 378 14.05 -12.83 1.00
CA THR A 378 14.61 -11.98 2.07
C THR A 378 15.92 -11.28 1.69
N MET A 379 16.64 -11.75 0.66
CA MET A 379 17.94 -11.18 0.29
C MET A 379 17.88 -9.69 -0.01
N LEU A 380 17.04 -9.28 -0.97
CA LEU A 380 17.00 -7.87 -1.38
C LEU A 380 16.50 -6.95 -0.25
N PRO A 381 15.44 -7.27 0.53
CA PRO A 381 15.06 -6.47 1.70
C PRO A 381 16.19 -6.30 2.74
N LEU A 382 16.96 -7.35 3.03
CA LEU A 382 18.11 -7.27 3.94
C LEU A 382 19.20 -6.34 3.38
N LEU A 383 19.51 -6.46 2.09
CA LEU A 383 20.51 -5.61 1.42
C LEU A 383 20.06 -4.15 1.33
N LEU A 384 18.78 -3.88 1.04
CA LEU A 384 18.22 -2.53 1.04
C LEU A 384 18.23 -1.91 2.44
N THR A 385 18.04 -2.73 3.48
CA THR A 385 18.21 -2.27 4.87
C THR A 385 19.65 -1.85 5.13
N ALA A 386 20.64 -2.63 4.66
CA ALA A 386 22.05 -2.24 4.75
C ALA A 386 22.36 -0.96 3.93
N VAL A 387 21.66 -0.71 2.82
CA VAL A 387 21.76 0.56 2.09
C VAL A 387 21.20 1.71 2.91
N HIS A 388 20.03 1.53 3.53
CA HIS A 388 19.43 2.53 4.41
C HIS A 388 20.33 2.85 5.61
N GLU A 389 21.00 1.85 6.17
CA GLU A 389 21.98 1.99 7.26
C GLU A 389 23.33 2.59 6.80
N GLY A 390 23.52 2.83 5.50
CA GLY A 390 24.76 3.36 4.94
C GLY A 390 25.93 2.37 4.87
N LYS A 391 25.68 1.06 5.01
CA LYS A 391 26.68 -0.01 4.88
C LYS A 391 26.91 -0.44 3.42
N LEU A 392 25.92 -0.24 2.56
CA LEU A 392 25.97 -0.52 1.12
C LEU A 392 25.46 0.67 0.33
N THR A 393 25.82 0.73 -0.95
CA THR A 393 25.15 1.59 -1.93
C THR A 393 24.23 0.77 -2.83
N ILE A 394 23.30 1.45 -3.52
CA ILE A 394 22.49 0.81 -4.56
C ILE A 394 23.38 0.29 -5.70
N GLU A 395 24.48 0.97 -6.01
CA GLU A 395 25.43 0.50 -7.02
C GLU A 395 26.13 -0.80 -6.60
N ASP A 396 26.46 -0.98 -5.31
CA ASP A 396 27.01 -2.25 -4.82
C ASP A 396 26.02 -3.41 -5.05
N ILE A 397 24.71 -3.17 -4.83
CA ILE A 397 23.66 -4.15 -5.13
C ILE A 397 23.63 -4.46 -6.63
N ILE A 398 23.65 -3.43 -7.50
CA ILE A 398 23.62 -3.62 -8.96
C ILE A 398 24.88 -4.36 -9.43
N ASP A 399 26.05 -4.04 -8.90
CA ASP A 399 27.29 -4.72 -9.26
C ASP A 399 27.24 -6.20 -8.86
N LYS A 400 26.88 -6.47 -7.61
CA LYS A 400 26.95 -7.82 -7.04
C LYS A 400 25.77 -8.73 -7.38
N LEU A 401 24.61 -8.18 -7.79
CA LEU A 401 23.43 -8.95 -8.21
C LEU A 401 23.07 -8.77 -9.69
N TYR A 402 23.83 -8.01 -10.48
CA TYR A 402 23.57 -7.87 -11.91
C TYR A 402 24.85 -7.82 -12.76
N ARG A 403 25.71 -6.80 -12.63
CA ARG A 403 26.85 -6.63 -13.55
C ARG A 403 27.90 -7.75 -13.43
N ASN A 404 28.30 -8.09 -12.21
CA ASN A 404 29.27 -9.17 -11.96
C ASN A 404 28.72 -10.55 -12.31
N PRO A 405 27.51 -10.96 -11.87
CA PRO A 405 26.89 -12.20 -12.35
C PRO A 405 26.88 -12.31 -13.88
N LYS A 406 26.51 -11.23 -14.59
CA LYS A 406 26.50 -11.25 -16.07
C LYS A 406 27.88 -11.46 -16.67
N ARG A 407 28.89 -10.76 -16.15
CA ARG A 407 30.28 -10.87 -16.63
C ARG A 407 30.87 -12.24 -16.34
N ILE A 408 30.71 -12.76 -15.12
CA ILE A 408 31.31 -14.01 -14.67
C ILE A 408 30.69 -15.20 -15.39
N PHE A 409 29.36 -15.20 -15.59
CA PHE A 409 28.63 -16.33 -16.16
C PHE A 409 28.23 -16.15 -17.63
N ASN A 410 28.66 -15.06 -18.27
CA ASN A 410 28.36 -14.73 -19.66
C ASN A 410 26.85 -14.77 -19.95
N VAL A 411 26.09 -14.02 -19.17
CA VAL A 411 24.62 -14.00 -19.17
C VAL A 411 24.10 -12.99 -20.20
N PRO A 412 23.12 -13.36 -21.05
CA PRO A 412 22.52 -12.44 -22.01
C PRO A 412 21.66 -11.36 -21.32
N ASP A 413 21.41 -10.27 -22.03
CA ASP A 413 20.43 -9.26 -21.60
C ASP A 413 19.01 -9.84 -21.57
N GLN A 414 18.24 -9.50 -20.53
CA GLN A 414 16.79 -9.69 -20.51
C GLN A 414 16.13 -8.41 -21.04
N PRO A 415 15.61 -8.39 -22.28
CA PRO A 415 15.04 -7.18 -22.86
C PRO A 415 13.81 -6.74 -22.06
N ASN A 416 13.57 -5.44 -21.89
CA ASN A 416 12.39 -4.90 -21.20
C ASN A 416 12.16 -5.50 -19.80
N THR A 417 13.23 -5.80 -19.07
CA THR A 417 13.18 -6.36 -17.72
C THR A 417 13.71 -5.37 -16.70
N TYR A 418 12.98 -5.18 -15.61
CA TYR A 418 13.37 -4.31 -14.51
C TYR A 418 12.55 -4.62 -13.26
N ILE A 419 13.03 -4.18 -12.10
CA ILE A 419 12.29 -4.23 -10.85
C ILE A 419 12.09 -2.81 -10.31
N GLU A 420 10.96 -2.62 -9.62
CA GLU A 420 10.67 -1.41 -8.87
C GLU A 420 10.61 -1.75 -7.41
N VAL A 421 11.38 -1.01 -6.62
CA VAL A 421 11.54 -1.19 -5.19
C VAL A 421 11.12 0.09 -4.50
N ASP A 422 10.31 -0.08 -3.47
CA ASP A 422 9.90 0.98 -2.56
C ASP A 422 10.93 1.05 -1.45
N LEU A 423 11.73 2.13 -1.41
CA LEU A 423 12.78 2.26 -0.40
C LEU A 423 12.23 2.63 0.97
N ASP A 424 11.05 3.25 1.05
CA ASP A 424 10.51 3.82 2.29
C ASP A 424 9.70 2.80 3.12
N ASP A 425 9.49 1.59 2.60
CA ASP A 425 8.63 0.57 3.22
C ASP A 425 9.34 -0.11 4.40
N GLU A 426 8.81 0.09 5.61
CA GLU A 426 9.29 -0.56 6.84
C GLU A 426 8.40 -1.74 7.21
N TRP A 427 9.01 -2.91 7.40
CA TRP A 427 8.28 -4.11 7.78
C TRP A 427 9.15 -5.10 8.56
N VAL A 428 8.51 -6.11 9.15
CA VAL A 428 9.17 -7.17 9.92
C VAL A 428 9.08 -8.46 9.13
N ILE A 429 10.20 -9.15 8.95
CA ILE A 429 10.23 -10.45 8.28
C ILE A 429 9.37 -11.43 9.10
N PRO A 430 8.29 -12.01 8.50
CA PRO A 430 7.40 -12.94 9.18
C PRO A 430 8.09 -14.29 9.42
N ASP A 431 7.44 -15.18 10.18
CA ASP A 431 7.93 -16.54 10.45
C ASP A 431 8.18 -17.36 9.18
N ALA A 432 7.40 -17.08 8.11
CA ALA A 432 7.51 -17.73 6.82
C ALA A 432 7.17 -16.76 5.69
N MET A 433 7.98 -16.79 4.63
CA MET A 433 7.72 -16.01 3.42
C MET A 433 6.63 -16.67 2.54
N PRO A 434 5.89 -15.89 1.72
CA PRO A 434 4.70 -16.38 1.03
C PRO A 434 4.94 -17.55 0.06
N PHE A 435 6.00 -17.49 -0.75
CA PHE A 435 6.13 -18.34 -1.93
C PHE A 435 6.94 -19.60 -1.69
N SER A 436 8.08 -19.50 -0.99
CA SER A 436 8.91 -20.66 -0.66
C SER A 436 8.09 -21.76 0.03
N LYS A 437 8.27 -23.02 -0.40
CA LYS A 437 7.63 -24.19 0.23
C LYS A 437 8.31 -24.59 1.54
N SER A 438 9.46 -24.00 1.88
CA SER A 438 10.10 -24.20 3.19
C SER A 438 9.13 -23.93 4.35
N LYS A 439 8.27 -22.90 4.20
CA LYS A 439 7.35 -22.39 5.23
C LYS A 439 8.04 -22.03 6.54
N TRP A 440 9.27 -21.52 6.45
CA TRP A 440 9.99 -20.87 7.54
C TRP A 440 11.13 -20.00 6.97
N THR A 441 11.71 -19.11 7.78
CA THR A 441 12.94 -18.34 7.46
C THR A 441 13.80 -18.13 8.71
N PRO A 442 15.15 -18.15 8.62
CA PRO A 442 16.02 -17.85 9.76
C PRO A 442 16.01 -16.36 10.17
N PHE A 443 15.51 -15.49 9.28
CA PHE A 443 15.46 -14.04 9.48
C PHE A 443 14.16 -13.56 10.15
N ALA A 444 13.30 -14.48 10.59
CA ALA A 444 12.03 -14.14 11.25
C ALA A 444 12.25 -13.19 12.44
N GLY A 445 11.44 -12.13 12.50
CA GLY A 445 11.48 -11.09 13.53
C GLY A 445 12.44 -9.94 13.26
N MET A 446 13.28 -10.00 12.22
CA MET A 446 14.15 -8.89 11.83
C MET A 446 13.34 -7.76 11.19
N LYS A 447 13.62 -6.52 11.58
CA LYS A 447 13.08 -5.31 10.94
C LYS A 447 13.90 -5.01 9.69
N VAL A 448 13.23 -4.68 8.60
CA VAL A 448 13.85 -4.35 7.32
C VAL A 448 13.24 -3.09 6.73
N HIS A 449 14.04 -2.40 5.91
CA HIS A 449 13.65 -1.24 5.14
C HIS A 449 13.82 -1.55 3.65
N GLY A 450 12.79 -1.25 2.88
CA GLY A 450 12.73 -1.54 1.46
C GLY A 450 11.92 -2.80 1.14
N SER A 451 11.10 -2.74 0.09
CA SER A 451 10.35 -3.88 -0.41
C SER A 451 10.22 -3.88 -1.93
N VAL A 452 10.10 -5.07 -2.51
CA VAL A 452 9.84 -5.23 -3.95
C VAL A 452 8.39 -4.89 -4.21
N HIS A 453 8.17 -3.85 -5.02
CA HIS A 453 6.83 -3.40 -5.39
C HIS A 453 6.35 -4.07 -6.67
N ARG A 454 7.19 -4.08 -7.71
CA ARG A 454 6.87 -4.63 -9.04
C ARG A 454 8.08 -5.27 -9.69
N VAL A 455 7.85 -6.36 -10.42
CA VAL A 455 8.84 -6.94 -11.35
C VAL A 455 8.21 -7.02 -12.74
N VAL A 456 8.92 -6.48 -13.72
CA VAL A 456 8.61 -6.67 -15.14
C VAL A 456 9.70 -7.56 -15.73
N LEU A 457 9.27 -8.66 -16.37
CA LEU A 457 10.14 -9.63 -17.02
C LEU A 457 9.75 -9.74 -18.49
N ARG A 458 10.67 -9.38 -19.39
CA ARG A 458 10.48 -9.46 -20.84
C ARG A 458 9.23 -8.71 -21.33
N GLY A 459 8.96 -7.55 -20.71
CA GLY A 459 7.80 -6.70 -21.01
C GLY A 459 6.50 -7.07 -20.28
N GLU A 460 6.43 -8.24 -19.63
CA GLU A 460 5.25 -8.68 -18.88
C GLU A 460 5.40 -8.39 -17.38
N VAL A 461 4.33 -7.96 -16.72
CA VAL A 461 4.34 -7.77 -15.26
C VAL A 461 4.33 -9.15 -14.61
N ALA A 462 5.47 -9.54 -14.03
CA ALA A 462 5.68 -10.86 -13.46
C ALA A 462 5.30 -10.93 -11.97
N TYR A 463 5.51 -9.85 -11.23
CA TYR A 463 5.13 -9.74 -9.82
C TYR A 463 4.65 -8.32 -9.50
N VAL A 464 3.64 -8.20 -8.63
CA VAL A 464 3.19 -6.92 -8.06
C VAL A 464 2.56 -7.16 -6.68
N GLU A 465 2.93 -6.35 -5.69
CA GLU A 465 2.27 -6.27 -4.37
C GLU A 465 1.93 -7.63 -3.71
N GLY A 466 2.89 -8.56 -3.69
CA GLY A 466 2.72 -9.88 -3.06
C GLY A 466 2.04 -10.93 -3.94
N GLN A 467 1.84 -10.68 -5.23
CA GLN A 467 1.29 -11.65 -6.19
C GLN A 467 2.22 -11.85 -7.38
N VAL A 468 2.49 -13.12 -7.72
CA VAL A 468 3.14 -13.51 -8.96
C VAL A 468 2.08 -13.73 -10.04
N LEU A 469 2.21 -13.06 -11.18
CA LEU A 469 1.19 -12.96 -12.23
C LEU A 469 1.52 -13.80 -13.48
N VAL A 470 2.79 -14.14 -13.68
CA VAL A 470 3.21 -15.05 -14.76
C VAL A 470 3.00 -16.50 -14.37
N ASN A 471 2.51 -17.31 -15.30
CA ASN A 471 2.26 -18.73 -15.09
C ASN A 471 3.57 -19.55 -15.02
N PRO A 472 3.54 -20.75 -14.40
CA PRO A 472 4.63 -21.72 -14.56
C PRO A 472 4.89 -21.98 -16.05
N GLY A 473 6.18 -22.07 -16.42
CA GLY A 473 6.64 -22.25 -17.79
C GLY A 473 6.81 -20.94 -18.58
N PHE A 474 6.63 -19.78 -17.94
CA PHE A 474 6.93 -18.49 -18.56
C PHE A 474 8.44 -18.26 -18.73
N GLY A 475 9.24 -18.73 -17.76
CA GLY A 475 10.70 -18.56 -17.73
C GLY A 475 11.42 -19.27 -18.87
N GLN A 476 12.53 -18.71 -19.33
CA GLN A 476 13.32 -19.25 -20.43
C GLN A 476 14.71 -19.70 -19.98
N ASP A 477 15.22 -20.78 -20.59
CA ASP A 477 16.61 -21.20 -20.50
C ASP A 477 17.51 -20.18 -21.23
N ILE A 478 18.33 -19.46 -20.48
CA ILE A 478 19.17 -18.39 -21.03
C ILE A 478 20.25 -18.90 -21.99
N ARG A 479 20.67 -20.17 -21.87
CA ARG A 479 21.69 -20.76 -22.75
C ARG A 479 21.10 -21.07 -24.11
N GLU A 480 19.83 -21.46 -24.18
CA GLU A 480 19.11 -21.58 -25.45
C GLU A 480 18.88 -20.23 -26.12
N VAL A 481 18.48 -19.21 -25.36
CA VAL A 481 18.30 -17.85 -25.88
C VAL A 481 19.61 -17.33 -26.47
N GLN A 482 20.72 -17.52 -25.76
CA GLN A 482 22.05 -17.13 -26.23
C GLN A 482 22.48 -17.89 -27.49
N ALA A 483 22.15 -19.18 -27.60
CA ALA A 483 22.42 -19.98 -28.81
C ALA A 483 21.63 -19.49 -30.03
N LYS A 484 20.39 -19.02 -29.83
CA LYS A 484 19.52 -18.46 -30.89
C LYS A 484 19.96 -17.07 -31.38
N ILE A 485 20.65 -16.29 -30.53
CA ILE A 485 21.11 -14.92 -30.85
C ILE A 485 22.39 -14.93 -31.72
N LYS A 486 23.19 -16.01 -31.70
CA LYS A 486 24.34 -16.10 -32.61
C LYS A 486 23.83 -16.20 -34.05
N PRO A 487 24.23 -15.29 -34.97
CA PRO A 487 23.73 -15.31 -36.33
C PRO A 487 24.10 -16.65 -36.97
N GLN A 488 23.10 -17.31 -37.57
CA GLN A 488 23.34 -18.34 -38.57
C GLN A 488 24.29 -17.75 -39.60
N THR A 489 25.47 -18.34 -39.74
CA THR A 489 26.40 -18.07 -40.83
C THR A 489 25.63 -18.01 -42.14
N ILE A 490 25.61 -16.83 -42.76
CA ILE A 490 25.08 -16.62 -44.11
C ILE A 490 25.84 -17.56 -45.05
N PRO A 491 25.17 -18.37 -45.88
CA PRO A 491 25.84 -19.17 -46.89
C PRO A 491 26.58 -18.25 -47.87
N ASN A 492 27.86 -18.55 -48.13
CA ASN A 492 28.65 -17.91 -49.17
C ASN A 492 27.88 -17.84 -50.50
N GLY A 493 27.80 -16.64 -51.09
CA GLY A 493 27.47 -16.48 -52.51
C GLY A 493 26.71 -15.21 -52.85
N LEU A 494 27.43 -14.12 -53.11
CA LEU A 494 27.38 -13.31 -54.34
C LEU A 494 28.19 -12.02 -54.13
N MET A 495 29.37 -12.00 -54.75
CA MET A 495 30.16 -10.78 -54.94
C MET A 495 29.39 -9.82 -55.85
N VAL A 496 29.35 -8.55 -55.48
CA VAL A 496 29.28 -7.46 -56.46
C VAL A 496 30.40 -6.48 -56.13
N ASP A 497 31.30 -6.40 -57.09
CA ASP A 497 32.52 -5.64 -57.14
C ASP A 497 32.22 -4.18 -57.49
N VAL A 498 32.67 -3.21 -56.67
CA VAL A 498 32.87 -1.82 -57.10
C VAL A 498 34.04 -1.20 -56.33
N GLY A 499 35.15 -1.01 -57.04
CA GLY A 499 35.86 0.28 -57.02
C GLY A 499 37.02 0.44 -56.05
N CYS A 500 38.18 -0.05 -56.50
CA CYS A 500 39.53 0.28 -56.04
C CYS A 500 39.78 1.80 -55.89
N GLN A 501 40.54 2.22 -54.86
CA GLN A 501 41.69 3.13 -55.03
C GLN A 501 42.62 3.15 -53.80
N SER A 502 43.76 2.46 -53.98
CA SER A 502 45.15 2.83 -53.63
C SER A 502 45.57 3.16 -52.18
N ARG A 503 46.43 2.25 -51.65
CA ARG A 503 47.55 2.53 -50.73
C ARG A 503 48.59 3.49 -51.34
N PRO A 504 49.52 4.03 -50.52
CA PRO A 504 50.87 3.45 -50.40
C PRO A 504 51.21 3.14 -48.91
N ASP A 505 51.73 1.96 -48.54
CA ASP A 505 53.16 1.52 -48.55
C ASP A 505 54.07 2.41 -47.69
N MET A 506 55.01 1.95 -46.84
CA MET A 506 55.54 0.66 -46.37
C MET A 506 56.58 0.96 -45.25
N LEU A 507 56.58 0.18 -44.14
CA LEU A 507 57.75 -0.38 -43.38
C LEU A 507 58.77 0.57 -42.64
N PRO A 508 59.70 0.05 -41.78
CA PRO A 508 59.52 -0.74 -40.54
C PRO A 508 60.54 -0.44 -39.38
N SER A 509 60.42 -1.18 -38.27
CA SER A 509 61.51 -1.77 -37.42
C SER A 509 62.21 -0.99 -36.27
N SER A 510 62.83 -1.81 -35.39
CA SER A 510 63.67 -1.63 -34.17
C SER A 510 62.98 -1.15 -32.88
N GLU A 511 62.91 -1.91 -31.78
CA GLU A 511 63.94 -2.52 -30.89
C GLU A 511 64.57 -1.54 -29.87
N GLU A 512 64.45 -1.94 -28.60
CA GLU A 512 65.38 -1.79 -27.46
C GLU A 512 65.49 -0.51 -26.58
N GLU A 513 65.45 -0.81 -25.25
CA GLU A 513 66.25 -0.29 -24.12
C GLU A 513 66.08 1.17 -23.63
N GLN A 514 65.55 1.38 -22.41
CA GLN A 514 66.22 1.48 -21.07
C GLN A 514 66.86 2.84 -20.74
N ASN A 515 66.55 3.30 -19.50
CA ASN A 515 67.27 4.28 -18.67
C ASN A 515 67.30 5.76 -19.14
N SER A 516 67.40 6.81 -18.32
CA SER A 516 67.16 7.14 -16.90
C SER A 516 67.79 8.54 -16.71
N MET A 517 67.14 9.48 -15.97
CA MET A 517 67.75 10.70 -15.36
C MET A 517 68.31 11.77 -16.33
N GLU A 518 68.36 13.09 -16.10
CA GLU A 518 68.26 14.05 -14.97
C GLU A 518 68.10 15.46 -15.60
N ILE A 519 67.16 16.33 -15.17
CA ILE A 519 67.33 17.52 -14.27
C ILE A 519 67.73 18.89 -14.91
N CYS A 520 66.87 19.89 -14.59
CA CYS A 520 67.02 21.37 -14.50
C CYS A 520 67.18 22.24 -15.79
N PHE A 521 66.60 23.45 -15.92
CA PHE A 521 66.46 24.56 -14.94
C PHE A 521 65.21 25.45 -15.15
N ASP A 522 64.87 26.14 -14.04
CA ASP A 522 63.86 27.17 -13.75
C ASP A 522 63.55 28.27 -14.77
N GLY A 523 62.34 28.82 -14.65
CA GLY A 523 62.07 30.22 -15.05
C GLY A 523 60.62 30.69 -15.08
N ASN A 524 60.11 31.12 -13.92
CA ASN A 524 59.13 32.20 -13.72
C ASN A 524 57.62 32.02 -14.06
N ASN A 525 56.85 32.25 -12.98
CA ASN A 525 55.69 33.12 -12.88
C ASN A 525 54.28 32.64 -13.29
N ILE A 526 53.37 33.00 -12.37
CA ILE A 526 51.92 33.27 -12.51
C ILE A 526 50.96 32.21 -11.95
N ARG A 527 50.30 32.67 -10.89
CA ARG A 527 49.08 32.18 -10.26
C ARG A 527 47.99 31.98 -11.32
N HIS A 528 47.43 30.78 -11.41
CA HIS A 528 46.19 30.52 -12.14
C HIS A 528 45.05 30.26 -11.16
N SER A 529 44.17 31.26 -11.05
CA SER A 529 42.73 31.04 -10.98
C SER A 529 42.25 30.63 -12.37
N GLU A 530 41.37 29.65 -12.47
CA GLU A 530 40.04 29.79 -13.09
C GLU A 530 39.38 28.43 -13.35
N ASP A 531 38.14 28.32 -12.89
CA ASP A 531 37.13 27.44 -13.44
C ASP A 531 36.83 27.81 -14.90
N SER A 532 36.35 26.82 -15.63
CA SER A 532 35.65 26.89 -16.92
C SER A 532 36.53 26.87 -18.18
N ILE A 533 36.34 25.80 -18.99
CA ILE A 533 36.21 25.75 -20.47
C ILE A 533 36.45 24.29 -20.89
N TRP A 534 35.38 23.48 -20.86
CA TRP A 534 35.24 22.26 -21.67
C TRP A 534 33.82 22.26 -22.24
N LYS A 535 33.56 23.23 -23.11
CA LYS A 535 32.43 23.27 -24.04
C LYS A 535 32.90 23.96 -25.31
N LYS A 536 33.38 23.17 -26.26
CA LYS A 536 33.24 23.32 -27.73
C LYS A 536 34.36 22.53 -28.41
N ASP A 537 34.05 21.29 -28.78
CA ASP A 537 34.52 20.70 -30.04
C ASP A 537 33.77 19.40 -30.36
N ILE A 538 32.44 19.50 -30.53
CA ILE A 538 31.64 18.59 -31.37
C ILE A 538 30.54 19.44 -32.02
N CYS A 539 30.93 20.24 -33.01
CA CYS A 539 30.00 20.96 -33.91
C CYS A 539 30.70 21.24 -35.24
N ALA A 540 31.02 20.20 -36.00
CA ALA A 540 31.37 20.31 -37.41
C ALA A 540 31.12 18.99 -38.14
N GLN A 541 29.86 18.54 -38.18
CA GLN A 541 29.34 17.65 -39.23
C GLN A 541 27.81 17.64 -39.13
N LEU A 542 27.15 17.82 -40.28
CA LEU A 542 25.69 17.98 -40.49
C LEU A 542 25.17 19.44 -40.48
N GLN A 543 25.79 20.27 -41.32
CA GLN A 543 25.05 21.24 -42.14
C GLN A 543 24.39 20.51 -43.31
N ASN A 544 23.07 20.72 -43.45
CA ASN A 544 22.14 20.49 -44.59
C ASN A 544 20.85 19.89 -44.00
N CYS A 545 19.78 20.65 -43.70
CA CYS A 545 19.03 21.49 -44.64
C CYS A 545 18.43 22.76 -43.99
N ILE A 546 18.73 23.91 -44.60
CA ILE A 546 17.81 24.94 -45.13
C ILE A 546 16.57 25.27 -44.26
N LEU A 547 16.64 26.36 -43.49
CA LEU A 547 16.10 27.71 -43.79
C LEU A 547 14.57 27.82 -43.87
N ASN A 548 13.94 28.48 -42.88
CA ASN A 548 13.41 29.84 -43.12
C ASN A 548 13.21 30.62 -41.80
N LYS A 549 13.86 31.79 -41.77
CA LYS A 549 13.83 32.84 -40.74
C LYS A 549 12.60 33.72 -40.88
N THR A 550 12.19 34.36 -39.76
CA THR A 550 12.14 35.83 -39.57
C THR A 550 11.85 36.10 -38.08
N ASN A 551 12.84 36.57 -37.28
CA ASN A 551 13.09 37.97 -36.85
C ASN A 551 11.86 38.62 -36.17
N VAL A 552 11.90 39.20 -34.95
CA VAL A 552 12.64 40.41 -34.51
C VAL A 552 12.76 40.46 -32.95
N HIS A 553 13.63 41.34 -32.48
CA HIS A 553 14.38 41.52 -31.23
C HIS A 553 13.76 42.33 -30.04
N PHE A 554 14.45 42.18 -28.89
CA PHE A 554 14.81 43.12 -27.77
C PHE A 554 13.75 43.79 -26.87
N ALA A 555 13.89 43.61 -25.55
CA ALA A 555 14.28 44.67 -24.59
C ALA A 555 14.55 44.11 -23.16
N LEU A 556 15.53 44.72 -22.50
CA LEU A 556 15.99 44.55 -21.11
C LEU A 556 15.28 45.57 -20.19
N ASP A 557 15.28 45.31 -18.87
CA ASP A 557 15.38 46.25 -17.72
C ASP A 557 15.33 45.36 -16.45
N ILE A 558 16.35 45.20 -15.58
CA ILE A 558 17.15 46.08 -14.69
C ILE A 558 16.40 46.55 -13.41
N ASP A 559 17.09 46.31 -12.28
CA ASP A 559 17.01 46.90 -10.92
C ASP A 559 15.86 46.48 -9.96
N SER A 560 16.05 46.35 -8.63
CA SER A 560 17.23 46.41 -7.74
C SER A 560 16.81 46.13 -6.28
N ARG A 561 17.82 45.84 -5.42
CA ARG A 561 17.96 46.10 -3.97
C ARG A 561 17.76 44.98 -2.91
N GLU A 562 18.86 44.83 -2.17
CA GLU A 562 19.14 44.02 -0.97
C GLU A 562 18.65 44.63 0.35
N HIS A 563 18.57 43.82 1.42
CA HIS A 563 19.26 44.09 2.69
C HIS A 563 19.30 42.87 3.64
N THR A 564 20.38 42.80 4.44
CA THR A 564 20.92 41.64 5.18
C THR A 564 21.15 42.00 6.67
N LYS A 565 21.07 41.01 7.59
CA LYS A 565 21.87 40.75 8.85
C LYS A 565 21.03 39.96 9.89
N LEU A 566 21.37 38.75 10.40
CA LEU A 566 22.48 38.26 11.28
C LEU A 566 22.52 38.98 12.66
N LEU A 567 22.67 38.42 13.88
CA LEU A 567 23.11 37.12 14.46
C LEU A 567 22.89 37.10 16.02
N THR A 568 22.59 35.92 16.60
CA THR A 568 23.02 35.25 17.89
C THR A 568 23.16 35.94 19.28
N THR A 569 22.63 35.29 20.35
CA THR A 569 23.28 34.58 21.52
C THR A 569 22.33 34.54 22.75
N THR A 570 21.88 33.43 23.38
CA THR A 570 22.42 32.33 24.24
C THR A 570 22.30 32.56 25.78
N GLN A 571 21.82 31.50 26.50
CA GLN A 571 21.83 31.20 27.97
C GLN A 571 20.59 31.63 28.79
N GLN A 572 20.00 30.89 29.75
CA GLN A 572 20.15 29.54 30.37
C GLN A 572 18.88 29.22 31.25
N ARG A 573 18.45 27.94 31.22
CA ARG A 573 17.84 27.02 32.25
C ARG A 573 17.60 27.55 33.71
N THR A 574 16.60 27.16 34.54
CA THR A 574 15.97 25.84 34.88
C THR A 574 14.92 25.92 36.05
N ILE A 575 13.93 24.99 36.07
CA ILE A 575 13.32 24.20 37.19
C ILE A 575 12.25 24.78 38.16
N SER A 576 11.16 24.00 38.32
CA SER A 576 9.97 24.02 39.21
C SER A 576 10.26 23.70 40.71
N PRO A 577 9.33 23.78 41.71
CA PRO A 577 8.16 22.87 41.87
C PRO A 577 6.91 23.42 42.66
N LEU A 578 5.82 22.61 42.73
CA LEU A 578 4.61 22.72 43.59
C LEU A 578 4.93 22.31 45.07
N PRO A 579 4.00 22.19 46.08
CA PRO A 579 2.51 22.38 46.16
C PRO A 579 2.02 23.15 47.44
N ILE A 580 0.69 23.22 47.70
CA ILE A 580 0.01 22.92 48.99
C ILE A 580 -1.51 23.25 48.95
N SER A 581 -2.30 22.34 49.52
CA SER A 581 -3.75 22.31 49.76
C SER A 581 -4.20 23.12 50.99
N ASN A 582 -5.46 23.61 51.00
CA ASN A 582 -6.34 23.50 52.19
C ASN A 582 -7.82 23.76 51.88
N ALA A 583 -8.67 22.97 52.53
CA ALA A 583 -10.12 22.96 52.47
C ALA A 583 -10.75 23.94 53.46
N THR A 584 -11.97 24.41 53.21
CA THR A 584 -12.99 24.57 54.27
C THR A 584 -14.41 24.65 53.71
N LYS A 585 -15.30 23.97 54.44
CA LYS A 585 -16.72 23.71 54.19
C LYS A 585 -17.61 24.69 54.97
N TYR A 586 -18.77 24.99 54.36
CA TYR A 586 -20.12 25.21 54.93
C TYR A 586 -20.35 26.20 56.08
N LYS A 587 -21.35 27.07 55.87
CA LYS A 587 -22.46 27.29 56.81
C LYS A 587 -23.71 27.77 56.07
N SER A 588 -24.83 27.12 56.39
CA SER A 588 -26.21 27.46 56.03
C SER A 588 -26.85 28.26 57.17
N ASP A 589 -27.74 29.19 56.84
CA ASP A 589 -29.14 29.25 57.33
C ASP A 589 -29.72 30.68 57.28
N SER A 590 -30.85 30.77 56.57
CA SER A 590 -32.10 31.40 56.98
C SER A 590 -32.12 32.90 57.30
N ASN A 591 -32.72 33.67 56.39
CA ASN A 591 -33.52 34.83 56.79
C ASN A 591 -34.81 34.90 55.94
N PRO A 592 -36.00 34.94 56.56
CA PRO A 592 -37.29 35.07 55.89
C PRO A 592 -37.62 36.55 55.66
N ASN A 593 -38.39 36.83 54.61
CA ASN A 593 -38.90 38.15 54.20
C ASN A 593 -37.92 39.03 53.41
N LEU A 594 -37.79 38.73 52.11
CA LEU A 594 -37.79 39.80 51.12
C LEU A 594 -38.91 39.57 50.11
N GLN A 595 -39.57 40.68 49.80
CA GLN A 595 -40.80 40.83 49.07
C GLN A 595 -40.78 40.11 47.72
N LEU A 596 -41.90 39.45 47.41
CA LEU A 596 -42.30 39.07 46.07
C LEU A 596 -42.34 40.32 45.18
N THR A 597 -41.22 40.66 44.57
CA THR A 597 -41.24 41.36 43.29
C THR A 597 -41.84 40.39 42.28
N PRO A 598 -42.89 40.77 41.53
CA PRO A 598 -43.41 39.92 40.47
C PRO A 598 -42.25 39.69 39.50
N VAL A 599 -41.75 38.46 39.44
CA VAL A 599 -40.90 38.05 38.33
C VAL A 599 -41.70 38.41 37.08
N PRO A 600 -41.12 39.16 36.12
CA PRO A 600 -41.82 39.50 34.89
C PRO A 600 -42.41 38.20 34.35
N SER A 601 -43.70 38.20 34.02
CA SER A 601 -44.33 37.12 33.28
C SER A 601 -43.42 36.80 32.10
N VAL A 602 -42.62 35.73 32.23
CA VAL A 602 -41.84 35.20 31.13
C VAL A 602 -42.89 34.84 30.11
N CYS A 603 -42.80 35.46 28.93
CA CYS A 603 -43.74 35.31 27.84
C CYS A 603 -44.32 33.90 27.83
N SER A 604 -45.64 33.75 28.03
CA SER A 604 -46.32 32.55 27.56
C SER A 604 -45.94 32.42 26.09
N ILE A 605 -45.08 31.45 25.77
CA ILE A 605 -44.77 31.14 24.39
C ILE A 605 -46.04 30.44 23.91
N HIS A 606 -46.95 31.22 23.32
CA HIS A 606 -48.11 30.69 22.63
C HIS A 606 -47.59 29.84 21.47
N THR A 607 -47.44 28.54 21.70
CA THR A 607 -47.25 27.56 20.66
C THR A 607 -48.61 27.38 19.98
N SER A 608 -48.69 27.74 18.70
CA SER A 608 -49.92 27.65 17.90
C SER A 608 -50.30 26.20 17.61
N HIS A 609 -49.37 25.26 17.78
CA HIS A 609 -49.53 23.83 17.50
C HIS A 609 -49.24 23.00 18.76
N ASN A 610 -50.27 22.31 19.24
CA ASN A 610 -50.23 21.66 20.55
C ASN A 610 -50.03 20.14 20.44
N ILE A 611 -48.89 19.65 20.97
CA ILE A 611 -48.58 18.21 21.07
C ILE A 611 -48.77 17.67 22.50
N ILE A 612 -49.54 18.37 23.34
CA ILE A 612 -49.88 17.91 24.70
C ILE A 612 -50.48 16.52 24.63
N GLY A 613 -49.94 15.61 25.43
CA GLY A 613 -50.44 14.25 25.54
C GLY A 613 -50.12 13.32 24.35
N HIS A 614 -49.48 13.82 23.29
CA HIS A 614 -49.21 13.03 22.09
C HIS A 614 -47.96 12.16 22.22
N ASN A 615 -47.99 10.98 21.59
CA ASN A 615 -46.83 10.12 21.47
C ASN A 615 -45.89 10.64 20.37
N ILE A 616 -44.59 10.71 20.66
CA ILE A 616 -43.54 11.06 19.69
C ILE A 616 -42.88 9.79 19.21
N LEU A 617 -43.51 9.10 18.25
CA LEU A 617 -43.06 7.80 17.75
C LEU A 617 -42.19 7.91 16.51
N THR A 618 -42.58 8.77 15.56
CA THR A 618 -41.92 8.97 14.27
C THR A 618 -41.75 10.47 13.99
N VAL A 619 -40.94 10.82 12.98
CA VAL A 619 -40.78 12.22 12.56
C VAL A 619 -42.02 12.83 11.87
N ASP A 620 -43.01 12.02 11.50
CA ASP A 620 -44.17 12.48 10.70
C ASP A 620 -45.07 13.49 11.43
N ILE A 621 -44.99 13.51 12.76
CA ILE A 621 -45.76 14.46 13.56
C ILE A 621 -45.26 15.91 13.40
N PHE A 622 -44.03 16.11 12.87
CA PHE A 622 -43.40 17.41 12.76
C PHE A 622 -43.64 18.04 11.39
N ASN A 623 -44.48 19.07 11.36
CA ASN A 623 -44.53 20.02 10.24
C ASN A 623 -43.60 21.21 10.48
N LYS A 624 -43.48 22.08 9.47
CA LYS A 624 -42.53 23.21 9.49
C LYS A 624 -42.84 24.20 10.63
N GLU A 625 -44.10 24.42 10.91
CA GLU A 625 -44.61 25.31 11.95
C GLU A 625 -44.31 24.75 13.35
N LEU A 626 -44.58 23.47 13.58
CA LEU A 626 -44.28 22.79 14.84
C LEU A 626 -42.77 22.69 15.09
N LEU A 627 -41.96 22.44 14.05
CA LEU A 627 -40.49 22.49 14.19
C LEU A 627 -40.00 23.88 14.60
N LYS A 628 -40.60 24.93 14.03
CA LYS A 628 -40.27 26.31 14.39
C LYS A 628 -40.59 26.57 15.86
N ASP A 629 -41.74 26.12 16.34
CA ASP A 629 -42.16 26.26 17.74
C ASP A 629 -41.20 25.51 18.69
N VAL A 630 -40.90 24.24 18.40
CA VAL A 630 -39.96 23.42 19.17
C VAL A 630 -38.58 24.09 19.25
N PHE A 631 -38.05 24.58 18.13
CA PHE A 631 -36.72 25.20 18.09
C PHE A 631 -36.67 26.58 18.74
N ASN A 632 -37.74 27.39 18.64
CA ASN A 632 -37.79 28.68 19.32
C ASN A 632 -37.88 28.52 20.84
N LEU A 633 -38.63 27.53 21.31
CA LEU A 633 -38.68 27.17 22.71
C LEU A 633 -37.32 26.64 23.19
N ALA A 634 -36.69 25.73 22.43
CA ALA A 634 -35.36 25.20 22.74
C ALA A 634 -34.31 26.32 22.85
N GLU A 635 -34.33 27.30 21.95
CA GLU A 635 -33.43 28.46 21.98
C GLU A 635 -33.71 29.36 23.18
N SER A 636 -34.98 29.55 23.55
CA SER A 636 -35.37 30.33 24.73
C SER A 636 -34.87 29.67 26.02
N LEU A 637 -35.03 28.35 26.14
CA LEU A 637 -34.57 27.55 27.27
C LEU A 637 -33.04 27.51 27.34
N ARG A 638 -32.35 27.37 26.20
CA ARG A 638 -30.89 27.49 26.09
C ARG A 638 -30.39 28.82 26.63
N ASN A 639 -31.03 29.92 26.23
CA ASN A 639 -30.67 31.26 26.69
C ASN A 639 -30.94 31.47 28.18
N ALA A 640 -31.99 30.86 28.73
CA ALA A 640 -32.25 30.90 30.16
C ALA A 640 -31.19 30.10 30.95
N VAL A 641 -30.82 28.89 30.50
CA VAL A 641 -29.76 28.08 31.11
C VAL A 641 -28.41 28.79 31.05
N ARG A 642 -28.04 29.39 29.91
CA ARG A 642 -26.78 30.14 29.75
C ARG A 642 -26.71 31.39 30.63
N LYS A 643 -27.85 31.96 30.98
CA LYS A 643 -27.98 33.10 31.90
C LYS A 643 -28.19 32.66 33.36
N GLU A 644 -27.97 31.37 33.65
CA GLU A 644 -28.15 30.75 34.97
C GLU A 644 -29.52 31.00 35.60
N ARG A 645 -30.56 31.15 34.77
CA ARG A 645 -31.93 31.36 35.25
C ARG A 645 -32.52 30.02 35.71
N PRO A 646 -33.14 29.95 36.89
CA PRO A 646 -33.78 28.73 37.36
C PRO A 646 -35.00 28.39 36.50
N LEU A 647 -35.03 27.17 35.96
CA LEU A 647 -36.11 26.62 35.14
C LEU A 647 -36.87 25.48 35.85
N ASP A 648 -36.56 25.27 37.13
CA ASP A 648 -37.09 24.21 37.98
C ASP A 648 -38.59 24.34 38.32
N HIS A 649 -39.25 25.38 37.82
CA HIS A 649 -40.69 25.61 37.96
C HIS A 649 -41.49 24.99 36.81
N ILE A 650 -40.87 24.69 35.66
CA ILE A 650 -41.58 24.31 34.42
C ILE A 650 -42.21 22.91 34.55
N LEU A 651 -41.43 21.93 34.96
CA LEU A 651 -41.84 20.53 35.16
C LEU A 651 -41.82 20.11 36.62
N ARG A 652 -41.93 21.08 37.55
CA ARG A 652 -41.95 20.80 38.99
C ARG A 652 -43.02 19.77 39.34
N GLY A 653 -42.59 18.68 39.96
CA GLY A 653 -43.48 17.60 40.40
C GLY A 653 -43.90 16.61 39.29
N LYS A 654 -43.35 16.74 38.08
CA LYS A 654 -43.53 15.75 37.00
C LYS A 654 -42.46 14.67 37.08
N VAL A 655 -42.81 13.46 36.68
CA VAL A 655 -41.91 12.29 36.69
C VAL A 655 -41.78 11.72 35.29
N MET A 656 -40.55 11.44 34.85
CA MET A 656 -40.24 10.78 33.58
C MET A 656 -39.71 9.37 33.84
N ALA A 657 -40.30 8.36 33.21
CA ALA A 657 -39.75 7.02 33.16
C ALA A 657 -38.76 6.92 31.99
N SER A 658 -37.49 6.61 32.30
CA SER A 658 -36.43 6.40 31.31
C SER A 658 -36.16 4.91 31.18
N ILE A 659 -36.66 4.31 30.10
CA ILE A 659 -36.61 2.87 29.83
C ILE A 659 -35.65 2.60 28.66
N PHE A 660 -34.48 2.01 28.95
CA PHE A 660 -33.46 1.74 27.95
C PHE A 660 -33.05 0.26 27.97
N TYR A 661 -33.51 -0.48 26.95
CA TYR A 661 -33.10 -1.87 26.70
C TYR A 661 -31.79 -1.95 25.89
N GLU A 662 -31.41 -0.85 25.25
CA GLU A 662 -30.16 -0.72 24.49
C GLU A 662 -29.29 0.36 25.15
N ALA A 663 -28.01 0.03 25.41
CA ALA A 663 -27.10 0.91 26.13
C ALA A 663 -26.88 2.24 25.40
N SER A 664 -27.15 3.36 26.07
CA SER A 664 -26.88 4.69 25.52
C SER A 664 -26.73 5.78 26.57
N THR A 665 -25.48 6.01 26.98
CA THR A 665 -25.13 7.04 27.97
C THR A 665 -25.55 8.44 27.49
N ARG A 666 -25.21 8.83 26.24
CA ARG A 666 -25.53 10.17 25.71
C ARG A 666 -27.05 10.43 25.69
N THR A 667 -27.83 9.51 25.12
CA THR A 667 -29.28 9.70 24.96
C THR A 667 -29.97 9.65 26.32
N SER A 668 -29.67 8.67 27.17
CA SER A 668 -30.29 8.55 28.50
C SER A 668 -29.95 9.75 29.40
N CYS A 669 -28.67 10.11 29.54
CA CYS A 669 -28.26 11.22 30.42
C CYS A 669 -28.78 12.58 29.93
N SER A 670 -28.94 12.79 28.63
CA SER A 670 -29.48 14.04 28.09
C SER A 670 -30.98 14.23 28.33
N PHE A 671 -31.78 13.15 28.26
CA PHE A 671 -33.19 13.19 28.69
C PHE A 671 -33.30 13.44 30.19
N ALA A 672 -32.46 12.75 30.98
CA ALA A 672 -32.44 12.96 32.41
C ALA A 672 -32.06 14.40 32.78
N SER A 673 -30.99 14.93 32.19
CA SER A 673 -30.58 16.31 32.42
C SER A 673 -31.65 17.31 31.98
N ALA A 674 -32.33 17.06 30.86
CA ALA A 674 -33.45 17.90 30.43
C ALA A 674 -34.60 17.91 31.45
N MET A 675 -34.98 16.75 31.98
CA MET A 675 -36.05 16.64 32.96
C MET A 675 -35.70 17.30 34.30
N GLU A 676 -34.51 17.02 34.83
CA GLU A 676 -34.02 17.58 36.10
C GLU A 676 -33.83 19.11 36.02
N ARG A 677 -33.29 19.63 34.90
CA ARG A 677 -33.14 21.09 34.68
C ARG A 677 -34.48 21.84 34.67
N LEU A 678 -35.55 21.17 34.26
CA LEU A 678 -36.91 21.72 34.29
C LEU A 678 -37.63 21.48 35.63
N GLY A 679 -36.96 20.85 36.62
CA GLY A 679 -37.52 20.59 37.95
C GLY A 679 -38.35 19.31 38.06
N GLY A 680 -38.36 18.48 37.01
CA GLY A 680 -38.94 17.15 37.03
C GLY A 680 -38.00 16.11 37.64
N ARG A 681 -38.51 14.91 37.90
CA ARG A 681 -37.73 13.77 38.41
C ARG A 681 -37.67 12.63 37.40
N VAL A 682 -36.64 11.80 37.50
CA VAL A 682 -36.43 10.65 36.59
C VAL A 682 -36.45 9.33 37.35
N ILE A 683 -37.19 8.36 36.83
CA ILE A 683 -37.12 6.96 37.25
C ILE A 683 -36.40 6.18 36.14
N TYR A 684 -35.31 5.51 36.49
CA TYR A 684 -34.54 4.72 35.56
C TYR A 684 -34.95 3.26 35.60
N MET A 685 -35.10 2.66 34.42
CA MET A 685 -35.21 1.23 34.23
C MET A 685 -34.24 0.82 33.12
N ASP A 686 -33.34 -0.09 33.45
CA ASP A 686 -32.44 -0.71 32.47
C ASP A 686 -32.81 -2.18 32.23
N GLY A 687 -32.40 -2.71 31.07
CA GLY A 687 -32.64 -4.11 30.71
C GLY A 687 -31.86 -5.12 31.58
N SER A 688 -30.86 -4.69 32.34
CA SER A 688 -30.00 -5.56 33.15
C SER A 688 -30.52 -5.81 34.57
N THR A 689 -31.31 -4.89 35.13
CA THR A 689 -31.87 -4.93 36.49
C THR A 689 -33.37 -5.23 36.53
N SER A 690 -34.05 -5.29 35.39
CA SER A 690 -35.51 -5.43 35.34
C SER A 690 -36.03 -6.88 35.30
N SER A 691 -37.31 -7.02 35.64
CA SER A 691 -38.14 -8.24 35.59
C SER A 691 -38.23 -8.90 34.20
N VAL A 692 -37.68 -8.27 33.17
CA VAL A 692 -37.53 -8.83 31.82
C VAL A 692 -36.69 -10.12 31.84
N LYS A 693 -35.74 -10.27 32.78
CA LYS A 693 -35.02 -11.54 33.03
C LYS A 693 -35.93 -12.68 33.51
N LYS A 694 -37.11 -12.37 34.02
CA LYS A 694 -38.14 -13.32 34.46
C LYS A 694 -39.22 -13.56 33.39
N GLY A 695 -39.09 -12.98 32.19
CA GLY A 695 -39.99 -13.17 31.06
C GLY A 695 -41.17 -12.18 30.97
N GLU A 696 -41.12 -11.04 31.64
CA GLU A 696 -42.12 -9.97 31.49
C GLU A 696 -42.08 -9.36 30.08
N SER A 697 -43.26 -9.13 29.47
CA SER A 697 -43.36 -8.51 28.15
C SER A 697 -42.97 -7.03 28.19
N LEU A 698 -42.50 -6.49 27.06
CA LEU A 698 -42.17 -5.07 26.93
C LEU A 698 -43.39 -4.18 27.23
N GLU A 699 -44.54 -4.58 26.73
CA GLU A 699 -45.82 -3.89 26.89
C GLU A 699 -46.24 -3.83 28.36
N ASP A 700 -46.05 -4.92 29.11
CA ASP A 700 -46.35 -4.97 30.55
C ASP A 700 -45.39 -4.07 31.34
N SER A 701 -44.07 -4.17 31.08
CA SER A 701 -43.08 -3.32 31.74
C SER A 701 -43.33 -1.82 31.47
N VAL A 702 -43.65 -1.45 30.22
CA VAL A 702 -43.99 -0.06 29.86
C VAL A 702 -45.28 0.39 30.54
N THR A 703 -46.28 -0.49 30.64
CA THR A 703 -47.56 -0.19 31.32
C THR A 703 -47.35 0.05 32.82
N VAL A 704 -46.54 -0.77 33.49
CA VAL A 704 -46.18 -0.59 34.90
C VAL A 704 -45.45 0.73 35.11
N MET A 705 -44.42 1.00 34.30
CA MET A 705 -43.62 2.23 34.41
C MET A 705 -44.43 3.49 34.07
N ALA A 706 -45.36 3.41 33.12
CA ALA A 706 -46.32 4.48 32.83
C ALA A 706 -47.26 4.77 34.01
N GLY A 707 -47.47 3.80 34.91
CA GLY A 707 -48.19 4.01 36.17
C GLY A 707 -47.44 4.88 37.18
N TYR A 708 -46.10 4.90 37.10
CA TYR A 708 -45.23 5.66 38.02
C TYR A 708 -44.79 7.03 37.49
N ALA A 709 -45.09 7.33 36.22
CA ALA A 709 -44.58 8.51 35.53
C ALA A 709 -45.66 9.29 34.76
N ASP A 710 -45.36 10.54 34.45
CA ASP A 710 -46.18 11.40 33.59
C ASP A 710 -45.83 11.26 32.10
N VAL A 711 -44.62 10.81 31.78
CA VAL A 711 -44.11 10.60 30.41
C VAL A 711 -43.11 9.45 30.39
N VAL A 712 -43.11 8.67 29.31
CA VAL A 712 -42.20 7.53 29.12
C VAL A 712 -41.25 7.80 27.96
N VAL A 713 -39.95 7.64 28.21
CA VAL A 713 -38.91 7.66 27.16
C VAL A 713 -38.43 6.24 26.98
N LEU A 714 -38.59 5.70 25.76
CA LEU A 714 -38.26 4.31 25.47
C LEU A 714 -37.19 4.21 24.38
N ARG A 715 -36.16 3.41 24.66
CA ARG A 715 -35.21 2.92 23.66
C ARG A 715 -35.15 1.39 23.68
N HIS A 716 -35.33 0.79 22.51
CA HIS A 716 -35.36 -0.66 22.33
C HIS A 716 -34.51 -1.10 21.12
N PRO A 717 -33.85 -2.26 21.15
CA PRO A 717 -33.06 -2.75 20.00
C PRO A 717 -33.91 -3.27 18.83
N GLU A 718 -35.17 -3.64 19.08
CA GLU A 718 -36.07 -4.19 18.06
C GLU A 718 -36.87 -3.08 17.35
N PRO A 719 -36.85 -3.00 16.00
CA PRO A 719 -37.67 -2.07 15.22
C PRO A 719 -39.17 -2.26 15.45
N GLY A 720 -39.91 -1.16 15.56
CA GLY A 720 -41.35 -1.16 15.80
C GLY A 720 -41.76 -1.42 17.25
N ALA A 721 -40.84 -1.82 18.13
CA ALA A 721 -41.13 -2.09 19.54
C ALA A 721 -41.68 -0.88 20.29
N VAL A 722 -41.17 0.32 19.97
CA VAL A 722 -41.65 1.57 20.54
C VAL A 722 -43.10 1.86 20.12
N SER A 723 -43.46 1.52 18.89
CA SER A 723 -44.83 1.66 18.39
C SER A 723 -45.79 0.65 19.01
N ARG A 724 -45.35 -0.59 19.26
CA ARG A 724 -46.15 -1.61 19.96
C ARG A 724 -46.40 -1.23 21.42
N ALA A 725 -45.35 -0.80 22.13
CA ALA A 725 -45.45 -0.31 23.49
C ALA A 725 -46.39 0.90 23.62
N ALA A 726 -46.39 1.79 22.63
CA ALA A 726 -47.26 2.97 22.62
C ALA A 726 -48.76 2.63 22.51
N GLN A 727 -49.14 1.45 22.00
CA GLN A 727 -50.54 1.03 21.93
C GLN A 727 -51.11 0.68 23.32
N GLN A 728 -50.26 0.25 24.24
CA GLN A 728 -50.64 -0.15 25.61
C GLN A 728 -50.30 0.93 26.65
N CYS A 729 -49.41 1.88 26.29
CA CYS A 729 -49.01 2.98 27.16
C CYS A 729 -50.09 4.08 27.22
N ARG A 730 -50.64 4.33 28.43
CA ARG A 730 -51.63 5.38 28.68
C ARG A 730 -51.04 6.79 28.89
N LYS A 731 -49.70 6.89 28.91
CA LYS A 731 -48.95 8.14 29.05
C LYS A 731 -48.24 8.48 27.74
N PRO A 732 -47.89 9.75 27.51
CA PRO A 732 -47.12 10.13 26.34
C PRO A 732 -45.80 9.36 26.28
N LEU A 733 -45.56 8.73 25.14
CA LEU A 733 -44.37 7.93 24.89
C LEU A 733 -43.47 8.61 23.85
N VAL A 734 -42.19 8.80 24.20
CA VAL A 734 -41.18 9.46 23.37
C VAL A 734 -40.15 8.44 22.89
N ASN A 735 -40.01 8.33 21.58
CA ASN A 735 -39.07 7.42 20.92
C ASN A 735 -37.62 7.94 21.03
N ALA A 736 -36.84 7.30 21.90
CA ALA A 736 -35.39 7.47 22.02
C ALA A 736 -34.59 6.45 21.19
N GLY A 737 -35.27 5.62 20.40
CA GLY A 737 -34.75 4.66 19.44
C GLY A 737 -35.44 3.32 19.40
N ASP A 738 -35.70 2.79 18.21
CA ASP A 738 -36.08 1.40 18.00
C ASP A 738 -35.22 0.69 16.95
N GLY A 739 -34.05 0.16 17.36
CA GLY A 739 -33.16 -0.61 16.50
C GLY A 739 -32.71 0.14 15.23
N VAL A 740 -32.93 -0.49 14.07
CA VAL A 740 -32.71 0.10 12.72
C VAL A 740 -33.88 0.98 12.24
N GLY A 741 -34.88 1.23 13.09
CA GLY A 741 -36.08 2.03 12.81
C GLY A 741 -35.86 3.54 12.98
N GLU A 742 -36.73 4.20 13.75
CA GLU A 742 -36.80 5.65 13.85
C GLU A 742 -36.01 6.21 15.06
N HIS A 743 -35.52 7.44 14.93
CA HIS A 743 -34.98 8.18 16.08
C HIS A 743 -35.34 9.67 15.99
N PRO A 744 -36.62 10.02 16.18
CA PRO A 744 -37.10 11.39 15.93
C PRO A 744 -36.39 12.42 16.80
N THR A 745 -36.08 12.08 18.06
CA THR A 745 -35.43 12.97 19.01
C THR A 745 -33.98 13.31 18.64
N GLN A 746 -33.24 12.39 18.01
CA GLN A 746 -31.89 12.65 17.49
C GLN A 746 -31.93 13.41 16.16
N ALA A 747 -32.96 13.22 15.35
CA ALA A 747 -33.16 14.00 14.13
C ALA A 747 -33.35 15.50 14.44
N LEU A 748 -34.17 15.79 15.45
CA LEU A 748 -34.49 17.16 15.85
C LEU A 748 -33.26 17.91 16.38
N LEU A 749 -32.42 17.25 17.18
CA LEU A 749 -31.21 17.88 17.70
C LEU A 749 -30.15 18.10 16.62
N ASP A 750 -30.08 17.23 15.62
CA ASP A 750 -29.21 17.41 14.47
C ASP A 750 -29.60 18.63 13.66
N ILE A 751 -30.90 18.83 13.39
CA ILE A 751 -31.39 20.01 12.66
C ILE A 751 -31.22 21.28 13.45
N PHE A 752 -31.49 21.24 14.76
CA PHE A 752 -31.25 22.38 15.63
C PHE A 752 -29.76 22.78 15.64
N THR A 753 -28.86 21.80 15.66
CA THR A 753 -27.41 22.04 15.59
C THR A 753 -26.99 22.58 14.22
N ILE A 754 -27.55 22.05 13.12
CA ILE A 754 -27.32 22.62 11.79
C ILE A 754 -27.80 24.07 11.75
N ARG A 755 -28.99 24.39 12.27
CA ARG A 755 -29.49 25.78 12.36
C ARG A 755 -28.55 26.68 13.17
N ASP A 756 -28.01 26.20 14.28
CA ASP A 756 -27.08 26.95 15.14
C ASP A 756 -25.73 27.23 14.46
N GLU A 757 -25.17 26.24 13.77
CA GLU A 757 -23.82 26.34 13.17
C GLU A 757 -23.78 27.12 11.85
N ILE A 758 -24.83 27.00 11.03
CA ILE A 758 -24.83 27.55 9.65
C ILE A 758 -26.00 28.49 9.36
N GLY A 759 -26.87 28.77 10.34
CA GLY A 759 -27.96 29.75 10.25
C GLY A 759 -29.22 29.19 9.57
N THR A 760 -29.40 29.45 8.28
CA THR A 760 -30.53 28.89 7.51
C THR A 760 -30.10 27.64 6.77
N VAL A 761 -30.97 26.64 6.75
CA VAL A 761 -30.76 25.45 5.93
C VAL A 761 -31.18 25.67 4.47
N ASN A 762 -31.99 26.69 4.16
CA ASN A 762 -32.43 26.95 2.79
C ASN A 762 -31.26 27.36 1.87
N GLY A 763 -31.16 26.74 0.69
CA GLY A 763 -30.13 26.97 -0.32
C GLY A 763 -28.85 26.16 -0.12
N LEU A 764 -28.80 25.26 0.86
CA LEU A 764 -27.60 24.48 1.17
C LEU A 764 -27.63 23.08 0.57
N THR A 765 -26.49 22.65 0.03
CA THR A 765 -26.26 21.26 -0.38
C THR A 765 -25.75 20.46 0.83
N ILE A 766 -26.62 19.65 1.43
CA ILE A 766 -26.28 18.84 2.61
C ILE A 766 -25.93 17.43 2.13
N THR A 767 -24.67 17.01 2.35
CA THR A 767 -24.16 15.71 1.89
C THR A 767 -24.07 14.73 3.06
N MET A 768 -24.89 13.69 3.05
CA MET A 768 -24.90 12.61 4.05
C MET A 768 -23.94 11.50 3.62
N VAL A 769 -22.94 11.19 4.45
CA VAL A 769 -21.87 10.22 4.16
C VAL A 769 -21.80 9.21 5.31
N GLY A 770 -21.89 7.91 5.03
CA GLY A 770 -21.79 6.86 6.05
C GLY A 770 -22.79 5.72 5.85
N ASP A 771 -23.14 5.02 6.93
CA ASP A 771 -24.18 3.99 6.94
C ASP A 771 -25.56 4.63 6.74
N LEU A 772 -25.95 4.84 5.49
CA LEU A 772 -27.24 5.43 5.12
C LEU A 772 -28.40 4.45 5.30
N LYS A 773 -28.17 3.25 5.85
CA LYS A 773 -29.13 2.16 5.83
C LYS A 773 -29.47 1.60 7.21
N HIS A 774 -28.58 1.71 8.19
CA HIS A 774 -28.88 1.57 9.63
C HIS A 774 -28.69 2.88 10.40
N GLY A 775 -28.28 3.95 9.71
CA GLY A 775 -28.19 5.29 10.27
C GLY A 775 -29.57 5.87 10.57
N ARG A 776 -30.19 5.42 11.67
CA ARG A 776 -31.43 5.96 12.27
C ARG A 776 -31.50 7.49 12.24
N THR A 777 -30.35 8.12 12.46
CA THR A 777 -30.16 9.57 12.46
C THR A 777 -30.26 10.16 11.06
N VAL A 778 -29.65 9.51 10.05
CA VAL A 778 -29.67 9.96 8.65
C VAL A 778 -31.08 9.88 8.07
N HIS A 779 -31.84 8.83 8.36
CA HIS A 779 -33.22 8.67 7.88
C HIS A 779 -34.13 9.76 8.42
N SER A 780 -34.13 9.92 9.74
CA SER A 780 -34.96 10.90 10.43
C SER A 780 -34.54 12.35 10.06
N LEU A 781 -33.24 12.61 9.97
CA LEU A 781 -32.68 13.91 9.56
C LEU A 781 -33.02 14.24 8.10
N SER A 782 -32.94 13.26 7.19
CA SER A 782 -33.28 13.47 5.79
C SER A 782 -34.74 13.86 5.57
N ARG A 783 -35.68 13.22 6.29
CA ARG A 783 -37.11 13.51 6.23
C ARG A 783 -37.42 14.92 6.70
N LEU A 784 -36.90 15.31 7.86
CA LEU A 784 -37.13 16.65 8.39
C LEU A 784 -36.43 17.76 7.59
N LEU A 785 -35.29 17.48 6.96
CA LEU A 785 -34.61 18.42 6.07
C LEU A 785 -35.42 18.72 4.79
N THR A 786 -36.36 17.84 4.38
CA THR A 786 -37.28 18.13 3.25
C THR A 786 -38.26 19.27 3.52
N LEU A 787 -38.45 19.66 4.79
CA LEU A 787 -39.29 20.81 5.18
C LEU A 787 -38.61 22.16 4.90
N TYR A 788 -37.35 22.13 4.43
CA TYR A 788 -36.52 23.27 4.08
C TYR A 788 -36.01 23.16 2.63
N ASN A 789 -35.68 24.29 1.99
CA ASN A 789 -35.23 24.35 0.59
C ASN A 789 -33.75 23.92 0.44
N VAL A 790 -33.42 22.67 0.75
CA VAL A 790 -32.05 22.10 0.70
C VAL A 790 -31.86 21.16 -0.49
N GLU A 791 -30.61 21.00 -0.94
CA GLU A 791 -30.22 19.94 -1.87
C GLU A 791 -29.55 18.79 -1.09
N LEU A 792 -30.27 17.68 -0.88
CA LEU A 792 -29.73 16.51 -0.19
C LEU A 792 -28.93 15.63 -1.16
N ARG A 793 -27.66 15.37 -0.82
CA ARG A 793 -26.78 14.44 -1.55
C ARG A 793 -26.40 13.26 -0.66
N TYR A 794 -26.67 12.05 -1.12
CA TYR A 794 -26.35 10.82 -0.40
C TYR A 794 -25.09 10.20 -0.98
N VAL A 795 -24.14 9.84 -0.11
CA VAL A 795 -22.88 9.20 -0.51
C VAL A 795 -22.68 7.94 0.32
N CYS A 796 -23.13 6.78 -0.18
CA CYS A 796 -22.91 5.47 0.42
C CYS A 796 -22.04 4.55 -0.47
N PRO A 797 -21.23 3.67 0.14
CA PRO A 797 -20.70 2.47 -0.50
C PRO A 797 -21.82 1.51 -0.98
N PRO A 798 -21.67 0.82 -2.12
CA PRO A 798 -22.49 -0.34 -2.45
C PRO A 798 -22.22 -1.43 -1.41
N GLY A 799 -23.27 -1.97 -0.79
CA GLY A 799 -23.16 -2.89 0.35
C GLY A 799 -23.59 -2.30 1.70
N LEU A 800 -23.83 -0.99 1.79
CA LEU A 800 -24.64 -0.39 2.86
C LEU A 800 -26.13 -0.37 2.46
N ASN A 801 -26.58 -1.49 1.88
CA ASN A 801 -27.97 -1.97 1.89
C ASN A 801 -28.02 -3.19 2.89
N MET A 802 -29.15 -3.89 3.13
CA MET A 802 -29.40 -4.66 4.42
C MET A 802 -28.41 -5.79 4.71
N PRO A 803 -28.08 -6.12 5.99
CA PRO A 803 -26.86 -6.86 6.36
C PRO A 803 -27.13 -8.27 6.94
N ASP A 804 -26.04 -9.04 7.13
CA ASP A 804 -25.72 -9.91 8.29
C ASP A 804 -24.33 -10.52 8.01
N HIS A 805 -23.19 -9.86 8.30
CA HIS A 805 -22.59 -9.70 9.62
C HIS A 805 -21.33 -8.81 9.48
N VAL A 806 -20.94 -8.09 10.53
CA VAL A 806 -20.44 -6.70 10.49
C VAL A 806 -18.97 -6.52 10.96
N VAL A 807 -18.14 -5.89 10.11
CA VAL A 807 -17.27 -4.67 10.29
C VAL A 807 -16.18 -4.55 11.40
N CYS A 808 -14.96 -4.12 11.01
CA CYS A 808 -14.18 -3.05 11.69
C CYS A 808 -12.96 -2.49 10.91
N GLY A 809 -12.74 -1.15 10.96
CA GLY A 809 -11.41 -0.49 10.95
C GLY A 809 -10.97 0.35 9.73
N HIS A 810 -10.48 1.57 9.98
CA HIS A 810 -9.60 2.44 9.15
C HIS A 810 -10.20 3.61 8.34
N PHE A 811 -10.81 4.61 9.00
CA PHE A 811 -10.58 6.03 8.70
C PHE A 811 -10.79 6.86 9.99
N VAL A 812 -9.73 7.49 10.50
CA VAL A 812 -9.79 8.35 11.69
C VAL A 812 -9.78 9.81 11.25
N ILE A 813 -10.75 10.61 11.68
CA ILE A 813 -10.71 12.08 11.49
C ILE A 813 -9.61 12.65 12.39
N THR A 814 -8.52 13.13 11.80
CA THR A 814 -7.40 13.78 12.50
C THR A 814 -7.31 15.27 12.15
N PRO A 815 -6.68 16.11 13.00
CA PRO A 815 -6.41 17.51 12.65
C PRO A 815 -5.69 17.67 11.30
N GLN A 816 -4.77 16.76 10.99
CA GLN A 816 -4.01 16.75 9.74
C GLN A 816 -4.92 16.49 8.53
N LEU A 817 -5.85 15.54 8.61
CA LEU A 817 -6.86 15.32 7.57
C LEU A 817 -7.72 16.57 7.36
N MET A 818 -8.05 17.24 8.45
CA MET A 818 -8.92 18.39 8.48
C MET A 818 -8.25 19.68 7.99
N SER A 819 -6.92 19.75 7.88
CA SER A 819 -6.22 20.86 7.20
C SER A 819 -6.68 21.06 5.75
N ARG A 820 -7.17 19.99 5.11
CA ARG A 820 -7.64 19.97 3.71
C ARG A 820 -9.13 20.25 3.57
N ALA A 821 -9.85 20.34 4.69
CA ALA A 821 -11.29 20.61 4.70
C ALA A 821 -11.59 22.11 4.67
N LYS A 822 -12.73 22.49 4.08
CA LYS A 822 -13.15 23.90 4.00
C LYS A 822 -13.24 24.52 5.40
N ARG A 823 -12.85 25.79 5.53
CA ARG A 823 -12.88 26.53 6.82
C ARG A 823 -14.27 26.62 7.44
N LYS A 824 -15.34 26.54 6.63
CA LYS A 824 -16.75 26.56 7.06
C LYS A 824 -17.41 25.17 7.16
N MET A 825 -16.65 24.08 7.02
CA MET A 825 -17.20 22.72 7.14
C MET A 825 -17.49 22.40 8.60
N VAL A 826 -18.60 21.73 8.89
CA VAL A 826 -18.99 21.31 10.25
C VAL A 826 -18.97 19.79 10.33
N VAL A 827 -18.34 19.23 11.37
CA VAL A 827 -18.23 17.78 11.62
C VAL A 827 -19.10 17.42 12.83
N MET A 828 -20.19 16.69 12.59
CA MET A 828 -21.12 16.19 13.60
C MET A 828 -20.96 14.67 13.75
N HIS A 829 -21.26 14.12 14.93
CA HIS A 829 -21.04 12.69 15.23
C HIS A 829 -21.92 12.23 16.41
N PRO A 830 -22.58 11.05 16.33
CA PRO A 830 -23.52 10.58 17.36
C PRO A 830 -22.86 10.11 18.68
N LEU A 831 -21.55 9.83 18.69
CA LEU A 831 -20.74 9.34 19.83
C LEU A 831 -21.26 8.00 20.43
N PRO A 832 -20.38 7.15 21.01
CA PRO A 832 -18.93 7.32 21.21
C PRO A 832 -18.15 7.27 19.90
N ARG A 833 -17.03 8.00 19.83
CA ARG A 833 -16.19 8.08 18.62
C ARG A 833 -15.35 6.84 18.34
N VAL A 834 -15.23 5.93 19.31
CA VAL A 834 -14.39 4.70 19.25
C VAL A 834 -13.04 4.97 18.55
N ASN A 835 -12.89 4.59 17.27
CA ASN A 835 -11.70 4.81 16.44
C ASN A 835 -11.99 5.66 15.18
N GLU A 836 -13.08 6.40 15.14
CA GLU A 836 -13.58 7.16 13.97
C GLU A 836 -13.10 8.62 13.97
N ILE A 837 -12.82 9.20 15.15
CA ILE A 837 -12.36 10.59 15.31
C ILE A 837 -11.24 10.62 16.35
N SER A 838 -10.11 11.26 16.05
CA SER A 838 -9.01 11.48 17.00
C SER A 838 -9.44 12.45 18.09
N THR A 839 -9.01 12.19 19.33
CA THR A 839 -9.16 13.12 20.47
C THR A 839 -8.51 14.48 20.18
N GLU A 840 -7.46 14.50 19.36
CA GLU A 840 -6.76 15.72 18.96
C GLU A 840 -7.63 16.66 18.11
N PHE A 841 -8.71 16.16 17.50
CA PHE A 841 -9.64 16.98 16.70
C PHE A 841 -10.62 17.78 17.56
N ASP A 842 -10.71 17.53 18.87
CA ASP A 842 -11.68 18.17 19.78
C ASP A 842 -11.56 19.70 19.84
N MET A 843 -10.35 20.21 19.64
CA MET A 843 -10.07 21.65 19.68
C MET A 843 -10.33 22.36 18.35
N ASP A 844 -10.66 21.63 17.28
CA ASP A 844 -10.95 22.24 15.98
C ASP A 844 -12.33 22.91 16.01
N PRO A 845 -12.48 24.18 15.58
CA PRO A 845 -13.76 24.88 15.59
C PRO A 845 -14.85 24.17 14.77
N ARG A 846 -14.46 23.30 13.84
CA ARG A 846 -15.36 22.50 13.00
C ARG A 846 -15.90 21.27 13.71
N ALA A 847 -15.33 20.86 14.84
CA ALA A 847 -15.82 19.77 15.67
C ALA A 847 -17.11 20.18 16.41
N ALA A 848 -18.27 19.81 15.87
CA ALA A 848 -19.57 20.16 16.42
C ALA A 848 -20.24 19.02 17.21
N TYR A 849 -19.64 17.83 17.30
CA TYR A 849 -20.26 16.67 17.96
C TYR A 849 -20.52 16.84 19.46
N PHE A 850 -19.71 17.63 20.18
CA PHE A 850 -20.01 18.00 21.56
C PHE A 850 -21.10 19.08 21.67
N ARG A 851 -21.06 20.10 20.80
CA ARG A 851 -22.11 21.13 20.71
C ARG A 851 -23.46 20.51 20.33
N GLN A 852 -23.45 19.53 19.44
CA GLN A 852 -24.59 18.68 19.09
C GLN A 852 -25.12 17.91 20.31
N ALA A 853 -24.25 17.38 21.17
CA ALA A 853 -24.67 16.68 22.38
C ALA A 853 -25.36 17.62 23.38
N GLU A 854 -24.80 18.80 23.56
CA GLU A 854 -25.35 19.88 24.40
C GLU A 854 -26.70 20.38 23.87
N ASN A 855 -26.79 20.66 22.56
CA ASN A 855 -28.01 21.05 21.86
C ASN A 855 -29.14 20.02 22.03
N GLY A 856 -28.79 18.73 22.13
CA GLY A 856 -29.71 17.66 22.43
C GLY A 856 -30.41 17.78 23.79
N VAL A 857 -29.86 18.51 24.76
CA VAL A 857 -30.53 18.77 26.05
C VAL A 857 -31.65 19.78 25.85
N TYR A 858 -31.38 20.90 25.17
CA TYR A 858 -32.38 21.97 25.00
C TYR A 858 -33.56 21.57 24.12
N VAL A 859 -33.30 20.81 23.05
CA VAL A 859 -34.37 20.25 22.21
C VAL A 859 -35.24 19.29 23.01
N ARG A 860 -34.66 18.45 23.87
CA ARG A 860 -35.41 17.54 24.75
C ARG A 860 -36.18 18.30 25.83
N MET A 861 -35.63 19.38 26.38
CA MET A 861 -36.35 20.24 27.32
C MET A 861 -37.61 20.83 26.66
N ALA A 862 -37.49 21.36 25.44
CA ALA A 862 -38.62 21.88 24.68
C ALA A 862 -39.67 20.80 24.41
N LEU A 863 -39.25 19.61 23.94
CA LEU A 863 -40.16 18.49 23.68
C LEU A 863 -40.90 18.04 24.94
N LEU A 864 -40.20 17.86 26.06
CA LEU A 864 -40.81 17.45 27.33
C LEU A 864 -41.79 18.49 27.86
N ALA A 865 -41.44 19.78 27.79
CA ALA A 865 -42.32 20.87 28.17
C ALA A 865 -43.59 20.91 27.30
N MET A 866 -43.46 20.74 25.99
CA MET A 866 -44.60 20.75 25.06
C MET A 866 -45.51 19.54 25.26
N VAL A 867 -44.96 18.33 25.37
CA VAL A 867 -45.74 17.09 25.57
C VAL A 867 -46.49 17.09 26.90
N LEU A 868 -45.90 17.66 27.96
CA LEU A 868 -46.50 17.75 29.29
C LEU A 868 -47.37 19.00 29.49
N GLY A 869 -47.49 19.88 28.48
CA GLY A 869 -48.34 21.06 28.52
C GLY A 869 -47.85 22.18 29.43
N ARG A 870 -46.53 22.35 29.50
CA ARG A 870 -45.82 23.31 30.33
C ARG A 870 -44.87 24.22 29.51
N ALA A 871 -44.98 24.19 28.19
CA ALA A 871 -44.20 24.98 27.25
C ALA A 871 -44.54 26.47 27.24
#